data_AF-A0A947CRN8-F1
#
_entry.id   AF-A0A947CRN8-F1
#
_cell.length_a   1.000
_cell.length_b   1.000
_cell.length_c   1.000
_cell.angle_alpha   90.00
_cell.angle_beta   90.00
_cell.angle_gamma   90.00
#
_symmetry.space_group_name_H-M   'P 1'
#
loop_
_entity.id
_entity.type
_entity.pdbx_description
1 polymer ?
#
loop_
_entity_poly.entity_id
_entity_poly.type
_entity_poly.pdbx_seq_one_letter_code
_entity_poly.pdbx_strand_id
1 'polypeptide(L)'
;MRHATLAALCCSLFVLGCGEDGIKLEGRADKGPFIAGGSLEVRPADSPDATPKSAELDELGSFSLRVGRRGLVELVVTGQYFDEIAGEIASQPARLRAVADIGDVENVTRNVNVNVVTHITAPRIQALMAGESLVYSEAASQAEDELWASFGIDNPGPATGLGLVGDEPGGAELLTVSVIVMQAAYGQSSAASEDPLAGLLDSLASDLEDGSFEDATLDALVAAESAVNTRVVQDNINSFFQQQEAGSAPDLGTVLDGDGDGVVDGSDNCPEVANADQNDSNDDGVGDACLVAPFRQVLGASSQKLDVLFVIDDSGTMAEEQRLLTQTFPTFITSLRQPDGVLPDLHVGVISTNVGGNADNPCAGDGDAGNLINAPRVAIDCQGPSDRWIADVSDGTGGRATNYDGAQTLEETFACIAELGINGCGFEQPLESLRLALANPDNLGFLRDDALLAVVIVTDEDDCSVDPVEGAGFYVNEACDDYLDPASCPLGSLSSFRCFEFGVRCAPDQPRSFGTRSLASCASRPNSPYMPVASGYAEVLTSLKGDPSRVLVSVFAAPNEPVTVQETVTIVVGEPAPVPTAALAPSCATAEAQGYPAIRLAEFAGQFGSPLSGSICEGFGAGLTALAGGLKASLTGQCLITAPVDNSCVVTDSTGIGTESETAVQTLPD
;
A
#
# COMPACT_ATOMS: atom_id res chain seq x y z
N MET A 1 35.39 -40.50 -63.85
CA MET A 1 35.37 -41.69 -62.96
C MET A 1 36.43 -41.52 -61.88
N ARG A 2 36.01 -41.73 -60.62
CA ARG A 2 36.80 -41.72 -59.38
C ARG A 2 37.22 -40.37 -58.82
N HIS A 3 36.35 -39.76 -58.01
CA HIS A 3 36.69 -39.01 -56.80
C HIS A 3 35.58 -39.30 -55.78
N ALA A 4 35.65 -40.48 -55.16
CA ALA A 4 34.72 -40.94 -54.13
C ALA A 4 35.41 -42.01 -53.29
N THR A 5 36.32 -41.62 -52.38
CA THR A 5 36.70 -42.39 -51.18
C THR A 5 37.72 -41.60 -50.35
N LEU A 6 37.25 -40.64 -49.55
CA LEU A 6 38.01 -40.14 -48.39
C LEU A 6 37.11 -39.49 -47.31
N ALA A 7 35.86 -39.93 -47.20
CA ALA A 7 34.87 -39.41 -46.24
C ALA A 7 34.24 -40.50 -45.36
N ALA A 8 34.96 -41.62 -45.14
CA ALA A 8 34.48 -42.73 -44.31
C ALA A 8 35.62 -43.25 -43.42
N LEU A 9 36.15 -42.40 -42.54
CA LEU A 9 36.94 -42.82 -41.37
C LEU A 9 37.17 -41.64 -40.39
N CYS A 10 36.11 -40.98 -39.92
CA CYS A 10 36.19 -40.02 -38.81
C CYS A 10 34.87 -39.95 -38.02
N CYS A 11 34.32 -41.12 -37.66
CA CYS A 11 33.10 -41.24 -36.85
C CYS A 11 33.42 -41.93 -35.51
N SER A 12 34.49 -41.48 -34.86
CA SER A 12 34.92 -41.90 -33.52
C SER A 12 35.83 -40.81 -32.96
N LEU A 13 35.45 -40.20 -31.84
CA LEU A 13 36.04 -39.00 -31.21
C LEU A 13 35.58 -37.66 -31.81
N PHE A 14 34.37 -37.25 -31.47
CA PHE A 14 34.01 -35.94 -30.89
C PHE A 14 32.47 -35.90 -30.87
N VAL A 15 31.88 -35.83 -29.67
CA VAL A 15 30.43 -35.68 -29.47
C VAL A 15 30.08 -34.22 -29.72
N LEU A 16 30.00 -33.83 -30.99
CA LEU A 16 29.40 -32.57 -31.44
C LEU A 16 28.89 -32.77 -32.86
N GLY A 17 27.57 -32.69 -33.03
CA GLY A 17 26.92 -32.50 -34.33
C GLY A 17 26.22 -33.72 -34.93
N CYS A 18 25.06 -34.07 -34.39
CA CYS A 18 23.92 -34.64 -35.13
C CYS A 18 22.65 -34.25 -34.37
N GLY A 19 21.94 -33.20 -34.82
CA GLY A 19 20.68 -32.79 -34.19
C GLY A 19 20.16 -31.42 -34.64
N GLU A 20 20.10 -31.14 -35.95
CA GLU A 20 19.50 -29.89 -36.47
C GLU A 20 18.10 -30.07 -37.09
N ASP A 21 17.60 -31.30 -37.25
CA ASP A 21 16.29 -31.57 -37.84
C ASP A 21 15.16 -31.50 -36.80
N GLY A 22 14.13 -30.70 -37.06
CA GLY A 22 12.93 -30.59 -36.21
C GLY A 22 12.20 -29.24 -36.32
N ILE A 23 11.09 -29.09 -35.61
CA ILE A 23 10.36 -27.83 -35.48
C ILE A 23 10.95 -27.05 -34.30
N LYS A 24 11.24 -25.76 -34.49
CA LYS A 24 11.68 -24.87 -33.41
C LYS A 24 10.44 -24.26 -32.78
N LEU A 25 10.25 -24.49 -31.48
CA LEU A 25 9.23 -23.81 -30.69
C LEU A 25 9.88 -22.63 -29.99
N GLU A 26 9.25 -21.46 -30.11
CA GLU A 26 9.56 -20.25 -29.36
C GLU A 26 8.27 -19.78 -28.68
N GLY A 27 8.39 -19.10 -27.55
CA GLY A 27 7.22 -18.61 -26.82
C GLY A 27 7.60 -18.16 -25.43
N ARG A 28 6.59 -17.75 -24.65
CA ARG A 28 6.73 -17.32 -23.27
C ARG A 28 5.78 -18.06 -22.34
N ALA A 29 6.11 -18.04 -21.06
CA ALA A 29 5.23 -18.44 -19.98
C ALA A 29 4.67 -17.19 -19.28
N ASP A 30 3.35 -16.98 -19.37
CA ASP A 30 2.69 -15.75 -18.90
C ASP A 30 1.49 -16.06 -17.98
N LYS A 31 1.65 -15.77 -16.69
CA LYS A 31 0.57 -15.61 -15.71
C LYS A 31 0.66 -14.20 -15.07
N GLY A 32 1.41 -13.31 -15.71
CA GLY A 32 2.40 -12.45 -15.06
C GLY A 32 3.76 -12.93 -15.58
N PRO A 33 4.79 -12.08 -15.71
CA PRO A 33 6.07 -12.56 -16.23
C PRO A 33 6.62 -13.66 -15.29
N PHE A 34 6.83 -14.87 -15.80
CA PHE A 34 7.55 -15.90 -15.06
C PHE A 34 9.00 -15.48 -14.90
N ILE A 35 9.54 -15.57 -13.69
CA ILE A 35 10.88 -15.04 -13.37
C ILE A 35 11.81 -16.21 -13.03
N ALA A 36 12.98 -16.21 -13.68
CA ALA A 36 14.19 -17.04 -13.54
C ALA A 36 14.08 -18.39 -12.79
N GLY A 37 14.45 -19.48 -13.48
CA GLY A 37 14.63 -20.83 -12.90
C GLY A 37 13.49 -21.81 -13.16
N GLY A 38 12.53 -21.42 -14.00
CA GLY A 38 11.46 -22.30 -14.46
C GLY A 38 11.91 -23.24 -15.59
N SER A 39 11.19 -24.34 -15.75
CA SER A 39 11.43 -25.34 -16.78
C SER A 39 10.20 -25.53 -17.68
N LEU A 40 10.47 -25.76 -18.96
CA LEU A 40 9.50 -26.21 -19.95
C LEU A 40 9.71 -27.70 -20.20
N GLU A 41 8.62 -28.46 -20.23
CA GLU A 41 8.57 -29.82 -20.74
C GLU A 41 7.59 -29.90 -21.93
N VAL A 42 8.03 -30.51 -23.03
CA VAL A 42 7.18 -30.74 -24.20
C VAL A 42 7.03 -32.24 -24.44
N ARG A 43 5.77 -32.69 -24.46
CA ARG A 43 5.36 -34.06 -24.73
C ARG A 43 4.41 -34.12 -25.93
N PRO A 44 4.27 -35.28 -26.56
CA PRO A 44 3.17 -35.50 -27.48
C PRO A 44 1.83 -35.61 -26.75
N ALA A 45 0.81 -34.91 -27.24
CA ALA A 45 -0.51 -34.93 -26.60
C ALA A 45 -1.18 -36.31 -26.64
N ASP A 46 -0.88 -37.13 -27.63
CA ASP A 46 -1.42 -38.49 -27.80
C ASP A 46 -0.65 -39.58 -27.03
N SER A 47 0.44 -39.21 -26.35
CA SER A 47 1.34 -40.14 -25.66
C SER A 47 1.93 -39.49 -24.41
N PRO A 48 1.12 -39.26 -23.36
CA PRO A 48 1.54 -38.54 -22.16
C PRO A 48 2.68 -39.26 -21.39
N ASP A 49 2.81 -40.57 -21.54
CA ASP A 49 3.90 -41.35 -20.93
C ASP A 49 5.26 -41.22 -21.67
N ALA A 50 5.31 -40.48 -22.77
CA ALA A 50 6.56 -40.27 -23.50
C ALA A 50 7.54 -39.41 -22.68
N THR A 51 8.83 -39.71 -22.81
CA THR A 51 9.88 -38.89 -22.20
C THR A 51 9.82 -37.46 -22.76
N PRO A 52 9.67 -36.43 -21.90
CA PRO A 52 9.58 -35.05 -22.34
C PRO A 52 10.91 -34.58 -22.94
N LYS A 53 10.84 -33.61 -23.86
CA LYS A 53 11.97 -32.74 -24.15
C LYS A 53 11.86 -31.50 -23.27
N SER A 54 12.98 -31.02 -22.74
CA SER A 54 12.96 -29.89 -21.80
C SER A 54 13.84 -28.73 -22.26
N ALA A 55 13.47 -27.53 -21.82
CA ALA A 55 14.25 -26.29 -21.92
C ALA A 55 14.10 -25.49 -20.62
N GLU A 56 15.06 -24.62 -20.35
CA GLU A 56 14.97 -23.63 -19.26
C GLU A 56 14.32 -22.34 -19.79
N LEU A 57 13.62 -21.63 -18.91
CA LEU A 57 13.12 -20.29 -19.18
C LEU A 57 14.19 -19.23 -18.91
N ASP A 58 14.15 -18.11 -19.63
CA ASP A 58 14.93 -16.92 -19.29
C ASP A 58 14.26 -16.07 -18.19
N GLU A 59 14.85 -14.90 -17.89
CA GLU A 59 14.40 -14.00 -16.82
C GLU A 59 13.02 -13.36 -17.08
N LEU A 60 12.50 -13.48 -18.31
CA LEU A 60 11.18 -12.99 -18.73
C LEU A 60 10.23 -14.13 -19.11
N GLY A 61 10.55 -15.37 -18.72
CA GLY A 61 9.71 -16.53 -19.02
C GLY A 61 9.80 -17.03 -20.46
N SER A 62 10.71 -16.51 -21.28
CA SER A 62 10.84 -16.91 -22.68
C SER A 62 11.59 -18.23 -22.83
N PHE A 63 11.23 -19.00 -23.84
CA PHE A 63 11.88 -20.28 -24.14
C PHE A 63 12.12 -20.50 -25.63
N SER A 64 13.07 -21.38 -25.94
CA SER A 64 13.34 -21.85 -27.30
C SER A 64 13.76 -23.32 -27.27
N LEU A 65 12.99 -24.20 -27.88
CA LEU A 65 13.24 -25.65 -27.89
C LEU A 65 13.01 -26.27 -29.27
N ARG A 66 13.93 -27.12 -29.74
CA ARG A 66 13.72 -27.93 -30.97
C ARG A 66 13.09 -29.28 -30.65
N VAL A 67 11.88 -29.51 -31.17
CA VAL A 67 11.17 -30.77 -31.05
C VAL A 67 11.31 -31.60 -32.32
N GLY A 68 11.59 -32.90 -32.17
CA GLY A 68 11.77 -33.82 -33.29
C GLY A 68 10.44 -34.46 -33.75
N ARG A 69 9.31 -33.89 -33.32
CA ARG A 69 7.96 -34.43 -33.51
C ARG A 69 7.06 -33.41 -34.22
N ARG A 70 5.97 -33.91 -34.82
CA ARG A 70 4.98 -33.20 -35.63
C ARG A 70 3.58 -33.39 -35.04
N GLY A 71 2.65 -32.50 -35.37
CA GLY A 71 1.26 -32.58 -34.92
C GLY A 71 1.06 -32.06 -33.49
N LEU A 72 0.14 -32.67 -32.74
CA LEU A 72 -0.23 -32.19 -31.41
C LEU A 72 0.84 -32.45 -30.35
N VAL A 73 1.12 -31.40 -29.58
CA VAL A 73 2.02 -31.41 -28.42
C VAL A 73 1.33 -30.80 -27.21
N GLU A 74 1.74 -31.27 -26.04
CA GLU A 74 1.45 -30.65 -24.75
C GLU A 74 2.74 -30.00 -24.24
N LEU A 75 2.63 -28.72 -23.87
CA LEU A 75 3.68 -27.95 -23.23
C LEU A 75 3.29 -27.79 -21.76
N VAL A 76 4.23 -28.04 -20.86
CA VAL A 76 4.06 -27.86 -19.42
C VAL A 76 5.19 -26.98 -18.91
N VAL A 77 4.83 -25.85 -18.32
CA VAL A 77 5.77 -24.93 -17.68
C VAL A 77 5.65 -25.06 -16.17
N THR A 78 6.77 -25.02 -15.46
CA THR A 78 6.80 -24.95 -14.00
C THR A 78 7.87 -23.95 -13.56
N GLY A 79 7.50 -22.98 -12.71
CA GLY A 79 8.39 -21.93 -12.25
C GLY A 79 7.72 -20.94 -11.31
N GLN A 80 8.51 -20.03 -10.72
CA GLN A 80 7.96 -18.89 -9.97
C GLN A 80 7.41 -17.83 -10.92
N TYR A 81 6.43 -17.08 -10.44
CA TYR A 81 5.72 -16.04 -11.19
C TYR A 81 5.67 -14.75 -10.37
N PHE A 82 5.53 -13.63 -11.05
CA PHE A 82 5.20 -12.35 -10.41
C PHE A 82 3.72 -12.34 -10.02
N ASP A 83 3.44 -12.00 -8.76
CA ASP A 83 2.08 -11.77 -8.28
C ASP A 83 1.73 -10.29 -8.47
N GLU A 84 0.83 -10.02 -9.41
CA GLU A 84 0.46 -8.65 -9.78
C GLU A 84 -0.36 -7.93 -8.69
N ILE A 85 -1.01 -8.68 -7.79
CA ILE A 85 -1.80 -8.14 -6.68
C ILE A 85 -0.89 -7.80 -5.50
N ALA A 86 -0.01 -8.73 -5.12
CA ALA A 86 0.91 -8.55 -4.00
C ALA A 86 2.14 -7.69 -4.35
N GLY A 87 2.49 -7.56 -5.63
CA GLY A 87 3.64 -6.78 -6.10
C GLY A 87 4.99 -7.45 -5.86
N GLU A 88 5.01 -8.76 -5.61
CA GLU A 88 6.21 -9.54 -5.30
C GLU A 88 6.28 -10.88 -6.06
N ILE A 89 7.42 -11.57 -5.98
CA ILE A 89 7.58 -12.89 -6.61
C ILE A 89 6.92 -13.95 -5.71
N ALA A 90 6.03 -14.75 -6.30
CA ALA A 90 5.36 -15.82 -5.57
C ALA A 90 6.37 -16.81 -4.96
N SER A 91 6.20 -17.08 -3.66
CA SER A 91 7.08 -17.99 -2.92
C SER A 91 7.00 -19.45 -3.39
N GLN A 92 5.84 -19.86 -3.91
CA GLN A 92 5.59 -21.19 -4.48
C GLN A 92 5.56 -21.15 -6.01
N PRO A 93 6.14 -22.17 -6.70
CA PRO A 93 6.10 -22.23 -8.15
C PRO A 93 4.71 -22.67 -8.65
N ALA A 94 4.23 -22.03 -9.71
CA ALA A 94 3.03 -22.44 -10.44
C ALA A 94 3.38 -23.41 -11.57
N ARG A 95 2.35 -24.15 -12.01
CA ARG A 95 2.42 -25.03 -13.18
C ARG A 95 1.37 -24.65 -14.20
N LEU A 96 1.81 -24.32 -15.42
CA LEU A 96 0.94 -24.01 -16.55
C LEU A 96 1.03 -25.07 -17.64
N ARG A 97 -0.05 -25.25 -18.40
CA ARG A 97 -0.10 -26.19 -19.53
C ARG A 97 -0.67 -25.52 -20.77
N ALA A 98 -0.29 -26.02 -21.94
CA ALA A 98 -0.89 -25.66 -23.22
C ALA A 98 -0.93 -26.89 -24.14
N VAL A 99 -1.97 -27.00 -24.94
CA VAL A 99 -2.05 -27.98 -26.04
C VAL A 99 -1.96 -27.20 -27.35
N ALA A 100 -1.09 -27.62 -28.26
CA ALA A 100 -0.89 -26.93 -29.53
C ALA A 100 -0.64 -27.91 -30.69
N ASP A 101 -1.20 -27.60 -31.87
CA ASP A 101 -0.79 -28.25 -33.12
C ASP A 101 0.36 -27.48 -33.78
N ILE A 102 1.57 -28.06 -33.74
CA ILE A 102 2.76 -27.44 -34.32
C ILE A 102 2.92 -27.74 -35.81
N GLY A 103 1.99 -28.51 -36.39
CA GLY A 103 1.98 -28.90 -37.80
C GLY A 103 3.02 -29.97 -38.14
N ASP A 104 3.21 -30.19 -39.44
CA ASP A 104 4.03 -31.28 -39.98
C ASP A 104 5.24 -30.82 -40.83
N VAL A 105 5.41 -29.51 -40.98
CA VAL A 105 6.49 -28.89 -41.76
C VAL A 105 7.73 -28.76 -40.88
N GLU A 106 8.84 -29.38 -41.27
CA GLU A 106 10.12 -29.30 -40.54
C GLU A 106 10.88 -27.99 -40.80
N ASN A 107 11.81 -27.66 -39.89
CA ASN A 107 12.68 -26.48 -40.00
C ASN A 107 11.94 -25.15 -40.06
N VAL A 108 10.74 -25.10 -39.49
CA VAL A 108 9.97 -23.88 -39.25
C VAL A 108 10.05 -23.52 -37.76
N THR A 109 9.94 -22.22 -37.49
CA THR A 109 9.68 -21.71 -36.15
C THR A 109 8.17 -21.62 -35.94
N ARG A 110 7.71 -22.03 -34.77
CA ARG A 110 6.32 -21.88 -34.30
C ARG A 110 6.34 -21.15 -32.97
N ASN A 111 5.50 -20.13 -32.87
CA ASN A 111 5.29 -19.41 -31.62
C ASN A 111 4.14 -20.07 -30.87
N VAL A 112 4.39 -20.49 -29.63
CA VAL A 112 3.41 -21.12 -28.75
C VAL A 112 3.66 -20.61 -27.35
N ASN A 113 2.86 -19.66 -26.89
CA ASN A 113 2.87 -19.20 -25.52
C ASN A 113 2.11 -20.19 -24.61
N VAL A 114 2.51 -20.22 -23.34
CA VAL A 114 1.87 -20.99 -22.27
C VAL A 114 1.41 -19.99 -21.22
N ASN A 115 0.10 -19.84 -21.04
CA ASN A 115 -0.47 -18.84 -20.15
C ASN A 115 -1.67 -19.37 -19.36
N VAL A 116 -2.29 -18.53 -18.52
CA VAL A 116 -3.46 -18.94 -17.71
C VAL A 116 -4.62 -19.42 -18.59
N VAL A 117 -4.85 -18.77 -19.73
CA VAL A 117 -5.91 -19.14 -20.68
C VAL A 117 -5.63 -20.50 -21.32
N THR A 118 -4.40 -20.74 -21.78
CA THR A 118 -4.04 -22.05 -22.35
C THR A 118 -4.12 -23.17 -21.31
N HIS A 119 -3.91 -22.85 -20.03
CA HIS A 119 -4.06 -23.84 -18.96
C HIS A 119 -5.53 -24.23 -18.80
N ILE A 120 -6.40 -23.25 -18.61
CA ILE A 120 -7.82 -23.47 -18.34
C ILE A 120 -8.51 -24.17 -19.52
N THR A 121 -8.18 -23.79 -20.75
CA THR A 121 -8.81 -24.34 -21.96
C THR A 121 -8.26 -25.72 -22.37
N ALA A 122 -7.08 -26.14 -21.91
CA ALA A 122 -6.45 -27.38 -22.37
C ALA A 122 -7.32 -28.65 -22.20
N PRO A 123 -7.95 -28.92 -21.04
CA PRO A 123 -8.84 -30.08 -20.89
C PRO A 123 -10.04 -30.01 -21.83
N ARG A 124 -10.64 -28.83 -22.00
CA ARG A 124 -11.78 -28.61 -22.89
C ARG A 124 -11.41 -28.89 -24.36
N ILE A 125 -10.26 -28.42 -24.82
CA ILE A 125 -9.75 -28.71 -26.17
C ILE A 125 -9.63 -30.23 -26.37
N GLN A 126 -9.03 -30.94 -25.40
CA GLN A 126 -8.88 -32.39 -25.47
C GLN A 126 -10.23 -33.11 -25.48
N ALA A 127 -11.20 -32.67 -24.67
CA ALA A 127 -12.55 -33.21 -24.62
C ALA A 127 -13.30 -33.04 -25.95
N LEU A 128 -13.24 -31.85 -26.56
CA LEU A 128 -13.85 -31.56 -27.87
C LEU A 128 -13.24 -32.40 -28.99
N MET A 129 -11.92 -32.57 -28.98
CA MET A 129 -11.22 -33.41 -29.96
C MET A 129 -11.55 -34.90 -29.80
N ALA A 130 -11.72 -35.39 -28.56
CA ALA A 130 -12.00 -36.79 -28.27
C ALA A 130 -13.49 -37.16 -28.43
N GLY A 131 -14.41 -36.29 -27.97
CA GLY A 131 -15.85 -36.54 -27.94
C GLY A 131 -16.56 -36.15 -29.23
N GLU A 132 -16.27 -34.95 -29.74
CA GLU A 132 -16.94 -34.36 -30.92
C GLU A 132 -16.14 -34.53 -32.21
N SER A 133 -14.90 -35.04 -32.12
CA SER A 133 -13.99 -35.25 -33.26
C SER A 133 -13.64 -33.96 -34.03
N LEU A 134 -13.67 -32.81 -33.35
CA LEU A 134 -13.22 -31.54 -33.92
C LEU A 134 -11.72 -31.57 -34.21
N VAL A 135 -11.29 -30.84 -35.24
CA VAL A 135 -9.86 -30.59 -35.45
C VAL A 135 -9.36 -29.56 -34.44
N TYR A 136 -8.06 -29.59 -34.12
CA TYR A 136 -7.46 -28.72 -33.10
C TYR A 136 -7.88 -27.25 -33.21
N SER A 137 -7.85 -26.66 -34.41
CA SER A 137 -8.20 -25.25 -34.59
C SER A 137 -9.66 -24.93 -34.26
N GLU A 138 -10.58 -25.86 -34.52
CA GLU A 138 -12.00 -25.70 -34.19
C GLU A 138 -12.22 -25.89 -32.69
N ALA A 139 -11.59 -26.91 -32.11
CA ALA A 139 -11.66 -27.19 -30.68
C ALA A 139 -11.04 -26.06 -29.83
N ALA A 140 -9.89 -25.52 -30.24
CA ALA A 140 -9.23 -24.38 -29.59
C ALA A 140 -10.10 -23.13 -29.66
N SER A 141 -10.59 -22.77 -30.85
CA SER A 141 -11.49 -21.62 -31.01
C SER A 141 -12.72 -21.74 -30.12
N GLN A 142 -13.37 -22.90 -30.11
CA GLN A 142 -14.57 -23.09 -29.29
C GLN A 142 -14.27 -23.02 -27.78
N ALA A 143 -13.23 -23.69 -27.31
CA ALA A 143 -12.85 -23.67 -25.88
C ALA A 143 -12.46 -22.26 -25.41
N GLU A 144 -11.75 -21.51 -26.24
CA GLU A 144 -11.35 -20.13 -25.97
C GLU A 144 -12.58 -19.20 -25.98
N ASP A 145 -13.48 -19.33 -26.96
CA ASP A 145 -14.73 -18.55 -27.01
C ASP A 145 -15.63 -18.82 -25.78
N GLU A 146 -15.72 -20.07 -25.32
CA GLU A 146 -16.45 -20.45 -24.11
C GLU A 146 -15.85 -19.81 -22.85
N LEU A 147 -14.52 -19.78 -22.72
CA LEU A 147 -13.83 -19.11 -21.62
C LEU A 147 -14.09 -17.59 -21.65
N TRP A 148 -13.79 -16.93 -22.77
CA TRP A 148 -13.88 -15.47 -22.88
C TRP A 148 -15.30 -14.96 -22.63
N ALA A 149 -16.30 -15.67 -23.14
CA ALA A 149 -17.69 -15.37 -22.88
C ALA A 149 -18.06 -15.43 -21.38
N SER A 150 -17.39 -16.28 -20.60
CA SER A 150 -17.63 -16.40 -19.16
C SER A 150 -17.05 -15.22 -18.37
N PHE A 151 -16.04 -14.54 -18.90
CA PHE A 151 -15.46 -13.32 -18.34
C PHE A 151 -16.06 -12.04 -18.95
N GLY A 152 -16.99 -12.15 -19.90
CA GLY A 152 -17.54 -10.97 -20.59
C GLY A 152 -16.55 -10.25 -21.52
N ILE A 153 -15.44 -10.90 -21.89
CA ILE A 153 -14.37 -10.31 -22.68
C ILE A 153 -14.52 -10.73 -24.16
N ASP A 154 -14.31 -9.79 -25.09
CA ASP A 154 -14.24 -10.10 -26.52
C ASP A 154 -12.97 -10.92 -26.82
N ASN A 155 -13.09 -12.03 -27.56
CA ASN A 155 -11.96 -12.91 -27.84
C ASN A 155 -10.80 -12.16 -28.56
N PRO A 156 -9.63 -11.98 -27.92
CA PRO A 156 -8.51 -11.23 -28.48
C PRO A 156 -7.70 -12.01 -29.53
N GLY A 157 -7.99 -13.29 -29.71
CA GLY A 157 -7.32 -14.20 -30.63
C GLY A 157 -6.85 -15.49 -29.95
N PRO A 158 -6.09 -16.33 -30.69
CA PRO A 158 -5.67 -17.64 -30.20
C PRO A 158 -4.87 -17.54 -28.91
N ALA A 159 -5.23 -18.32 -27.89
CA ALA A 159 -4.62 -18.24 -26.56
C ALA A 159 -3.10 -18.44 -26.59
N THR A 160 -2.61 -19.31 -27.48
CA THR A 160 -1.18 -19.59 -27.68
C THR A 160 -0.40 -18.42 -28.31
N GLY A 161 -1.09 -17.36 -28.73
CA GLY A 161 -0.48 -16.14 -29.27
C GLY A 161 -0.59 -14.93 -28.34
N LEU A 162 -1.24 -15.08 -27.18
CA LEU A 162 -1.39 -14.01 -26.19
C LEU A 162 -0.16 -13.93 -25.29
N GLY A 163 0.25 -12.73 -24.95
CA GLY A 163 1.38 -12.50 -24.05
C GLY A 163 1.36 -11.11 -23.44
N LEU A 164 2.10 -10.96 -22.34
CA LEU A 164 2.11 -9.73 -21.54
C LEU A 164 3.23 -8.76 -21.95
N VAL A 165 4.27 -9.24 -22.63
CA VAL A 165 5.50 -8.50 -22.88
C VAL A 165 5.66 -8.19 -24.37
N GLY A 166 5.88 -6.91 -24.68
CA GLY A 166 6.08 -6.42 -26.05
C GLY A 166 4.76 -6.16 -26.78
N ASP A 167 4.78 -6.20 -28.11
CA ASP A 167 3.62 -5.92 -28.96
C ASP A 167 2.74 -7.19 -29.20
N GLU A 168 2.77 -8.14 -28.28
CA GLU A 168 1.95 -9.36 -28.38
C GLU A 168 0.46 -9.01 -28.18
N PRO A 169 -0.46 -9.58 -28.98
CA PRO A 169 -1.87 -9.24 -28.93
C PRO A 169 -2.52 -9.72 -27.64
N GLY A 170 -3.56 -9.02 -27.19
CA GLY A 170 -4.43 -9.44 -26.11
C GLY A 170 -3.81 -9.44 -24.70
N GLY A 171 -2.78 -8.62 -24.48
CA GLY A 171 -2.08 -8.56 -23.20
C GLY A 171 -2.95 -8.05 -22.04
N ALA A 172 -3.88 -7.13 -22.30
CA ALA A 172 -4.77 -6.58 -21.27
C ALA A 172 -5.83 -7.61 -20.84
N GLU A 173 -6.39 -8.34 -21.80
CA GLU A 173 -7.35 -9.42 -21.61
C GLU A 173 -6.70 -10.60 -20.86
N LEU A 174 -5.47 -10.97 -21.23
CA LEU A 174 -4.71 -11.99 -20.53
C LEU A 174 -4.39 -11.58 -19.08
N LEU A 175 -4.00 -10.32 -18.87
CA LEU A 175 -3.74 -9.77 -17.54
C LEU A 175 -5.02 -9.79 -16.70
N THR A 176 -6.15 -9.39 -17.27
CA THR A 176 -7.46 -9.37 -16.60
C THR A 176 -7.84 -10.75 -16.08
N VAL A 177 -7.79 -11.78 -16.92
CA VAL A 177 -8.06 -13.16 -16.50
C VAL A 177 -7.08 -13.61 -15.42
N SER A 178 -5.79 -13.27 -15.56
CA SER A 178 -4.79 -13.63 -14.57
C SER A 178 -5.09 -13.04 -13.18
N VAL A 179 -5.41 -11.75 -13.13
CA VAL A 179 -5.65 -10.99 -11.90
C VAL A 179 -6.95 -11.46 -11.24
N ILE A 180 -8.04 -11.63 -11.99
CA ILE A 180 -9.31 -12.11 -11.43
C ILE A 180 -9.13 -13.52 -10.84
N VAL A 181 -8.45 -14.42 -11.55
CA VAL A 181 -8.18 -15.77 -11.05
C VAL A 181 -7.29 -15.72 -9.81
N MET A 182 -6.28 -14.85 -9.77
CA MET A 182 -5.43 -14.71 -8.59
C MET A 182 -6.20 -14.14 -7.38
N GLN A 183 -7.06 -13.14 -7.60
CA GLN A 183 -7.90 -12.55 -6.56
C GLN A 183 -8.92 -13.56 -6.01
N ALA A 184 -9.51 -14.39 -6.88
CA ALA A 184 -10.39 -15.50 -6.47
C ALA A 184 -9.62 -16.56 -5.65
N ALA A 185 -8.39 -16.86 -6.03
CA ALA A 185 -7.53 -17.77 -5.29
C ALA A 185 -7.24 -17.27 -3.87
N TYR A 186 -7.02 -15.96 -3.70
CA TYR A 186 -6.87 -15.34 -2.38
C TYR A 186 -8.11 -15.52 -1.49
N GLY A 187 -9.30 -15.31 -2.05
CA GLY A 187 -10.57 -15.48 -1.34
C GLY A 187 -10.86 -16.91 -0.87
N GLN A 188 -10.22 -17.91 -1.48
CA GLN A 188 -10.41 -19.33 -1.16
C GLN A 188 -9.32 -19.92 -0.25
N SER A 189 -8.20 -19.21 -0.04
CA SER A 189 -7.07 -19.75 0.72
C SER A 189 -7.27 -19.61 2.24
N SER A 190 -7.34 -20.74 2.95
CA SER A 190 -7.24 -20.78 4.41
C SER A 190 -5.88 -21.36 4.82
N ALA A 191 -4.92 -20.47 5.13
CA ALA A 191 -3.59 -20.74 5.71
C ALA A 191 -2.45 -21.22 4.77
N ALA A 192 -1.46 -20.33 4.59
CA ALA A 192 0.01 -20.48 4.63
C ALA A 192 0.78 -21.72 4.10
N SER A 193 0.17 -22.68 3.37
CA SER A 193 0.92 -23.89 2.95
C SER A 193 0.59 -24.51 1.58
N GLU A 194 -0.28 -23.92 0.78
CA GLU A 194 -0.54 -24.35 -0.60
C GLU A 194 -0.41 -23.17 -1.57
N ASP A 195 0.01 -23.43 -2.81
CA ASP A 195 -0.01 -22.45 -3.90
C ASP A 195 -1.48 -22.09 -4.19
N PRO A 196 -1.95 -20.89 -3.79
CA PRO A 196 -3.36 -20.54 -3.87
C PRO A 196 -3.86 -20.58 -5.33
N LEU A 197 -2.97 -20.32 -6.29
CA LEU A 197 -3.30 -20.33 -7.71
C LEU A 197 -3.48 -21.74 -8.27
N ALA A 198 -2.54 -22.66 -8.02
CA ALA A 198 -2.54 -23.96 -8.71
C ALA A 198 -3.83 -24.74 -8.47
N GLY A 199 -4.34 -24.70 -7.23
CA GLY A 199 -5.62 -25.34 -6.89
C GLY A 199 -6.80 -24.77 -7.66
N LEU A 200 -6.88 -23.44 -7.78
CA LEU A 200 -7.97 -22.79 -8.50
C LEU A 200 -7.87 -22.99 -10.01
N LEU A 201 -6.68 -22.88 -10.61
CA LEU A 201 -6.50 -23.11 -12.06
C LEU A 201 -6.91 -24.52 -12.49
N ASP A 202 -6.55 -25.53 -11.69
CA ASP A 202 -6.96 -26.91 -11.97
C ASP A 202 -8.48 -27.10 -11.81
N SER A 203 -9.10 -26.40 -10.85
CA SER A 203 -10.57 -26.40 -10.68
C SER A 203 -11.27 -25.75 -11.88
N LEU A 204 -10.82 -24.56 -12.30
CA LEU A 204 -11.37 -23.86 -13.47
C LEU A 204 -11.24 -24.68 -14.74
N ALA A 205 -10.09 -25.33 -14.94
CA ALA A 205 -9.86 -26.19 -16.09
C ALA A 205 -10.77 -27.44 -16.10
N SER A 206 -11.09 -27.96 -14.91
CA SER A 206 -12.02 -29.07 -14.75
C SER A 206 -13.48 -28.65 -14.99
N ASP A 207 -13.88 -27.49 -14.49
CA ASP A 207 -15.24 -26.98 -14.67
C ASP A 207 -15.52 -26.75 -16.16
N LEU A 208 -14.63 -26.02 -16.85
CA LEU A 208 -14.79 -25.71 -18.27
C LEU A 208 -14.74 -26.95 -19.18
N GLU A 209 -14.36 -28.15 -18.69
CA GLU A 209 -14.25 -29.36 -19.52
C GLU A 209 -15.56 -29.68 -20.27
N ASP A 210 -16.72 -29.36 -19.69
CA ASP A 210 -18.03 -29.55 -20.32
C ASP A 210 -18.55 -28.35 -21.13
N GLY A 211 -17.81 -27.23 -21.12
CA GLY A 211 -18.11 -25.99 -21.84
C GLY A 211 -18.79 -24.92 -21.00
N SER A 212 -18.88 -25.09 -19.69
CA SER A 212 -19.44 -24.11 -18.76
C SER A 212 -18.74 -24.13 -17.40
N PHE A 213 -18.78 -23.02 -16.66
CA PHE A 213 -18.38 -23.01 -15.25
C PHE A 213 -19.55 -23.33 -14.33
N GLU A 214 -19.28 -23.92 -13.16
CA GLU A 214 -20.30 -24.06 -12.12
C GLU A 214 -20.72 -22.67 -11.58
N ASP A 215 -22.00 -22.52 -11.19
CA ASP A 215 -22.53 -21.24 -10.67
C ASP A 215 -21.70 -20.70 -9.49
N ALA A 216 -21.22 -21.58 -8.61
CA ALA A 216 -20.39 -21.20 -7.46
C ALA A 216 -19.01 -20.67 -7.87
N THR A 217 -18.45 -21.21 -8.96
CA THR A 217 -17.19 -20.75 -9.54
C THR A 217 -17.36 -19.38 -10.19
N LEU A 218 -18.45 -19.18 -10.94
CA LEU A 218 -18.79 -17.88 -11.53
C LEU A 218 -19.00 -16.81 -10.45
N ASP A 219 -19.76 -17.13 -9.39
CA ASP A 219 -19.97 -16.21 -8.25
C ASP A 219 -18.64 -15.80 -7.60
N ALA A 220 -17.69 -16.73 -7.48
CA ALA A 220 -16.37 -16.46 -6.91
C ALA A 220 -15.50 -15.58 -7.82
N LEU A 221 -15.57 -15.77 -9.14
CA LEU A 221 -14.85 -14.95 -10.11
C LEU A 221 -15.43 -13.53 -10.18
N VAL A 222 -16.76 -13.37 -10.16
CA VAL A 222 -17.42 -12.05 -10.11
C VAL A 222 -17.10 -11.31 -8.81
N ALA A 223 -17.13 -12.00 -7.68
CA ALA A 223 -16.74 -11.39 -6.40
C ALA A 223 -15.26 -11.00 -6.37
N ALA A 224 -14.40 -11.77 -7.06
CA ALA A 224 -13.00 -11.46 -7.20
C ALA A 224 -12.78 -10.24 -8.09
N GLU A 225 -13.45 -10.16 -9.23
CA GLU A 225 -13.45 -9.03 -10.15
C GLU A 225 -13.71 -7.70 -9.43
N SER A 226 -14.79 -7.61 -8.66
CA SER A 226 -15.11 -6.39 -7.88
C SER A 226 -14.19 -6.14 -6.68
N ALA A 227 -13.33 -7.09 -6.32
CA ALA A 227 -12.36 -6.93 -5.23
C ALA A 227 -10.96 -6.53 -5.74
N VAL A 228 -10.73 -6.54 -7.05
CA VAL A 228 -9.46 -6.12 -7.65
C VAL A 228 -9.33 -4.60 -7.53
N ASN A 229 -8.25 -4.13 -6.89
CA ASN A 229 -7.86 -2.73 -6.99
C ASN A 229 -6.99 -2.54 -8.24
N THR A 230 -7.61 -2.07 -9.32
CA THR A 230 -6.95 -1.97 -10.64
C THR A 230 -5.78 -1.02 -10.64
N ARG A 231 -5.83 0.06 -9.85
CA ARG A 231 -4.71 1.00 -9.70
C ARG A 231 -3.48 0.37 -9.07
N VAL A 232 -3.64 -0.33 -7.95
CA VAL A 232 -2.52 -1.00 -7.26
C VAL A 232 -1.89 -2.05 -8.16
N VAL A 233 -2.71 -2.88 -8.82
CA VAL A 233 -2.24 -3.90 -9.76
C VAL A 233 -1.49 -3.27 -10.93
N GLN A 234 -2.02 -2.18 -11.49
CA GLN A 234 -1.37 -1.46 -12.59
C GLN A 234 -0.02 -0.86 -12.17
N ASP A 235 0.09 -0.31 -10.95
CA ASP A 235 1.33 0.24 -10.41
C ASP A 235 2.38 -0.86 -10.16
N ASN A 236 1.96 -2.01 -9.65
CA ASN A 236 2.80 -3.19 -9.44
C ASN A 236 3.39 -3.70 -10.76
N ILE A 237 2.55 -3.92 -11.78
CA ILE A 237 3.01 -4.45 -13.07
C ILE A 237 3.87 -3.43 -13.83
N ASN A 238 3.52 -2.14 -13.77
CA ASN A 238 4.36 -1.07 -14.34
C ASN A 238 5.75 -1.05 -13.70
N SER A 239 5.83 -1.19 -12.37
CA SER A 239 7.10 -1.22 -11.64
C SER A 239 7.92 -2.44 -12.03
N PHE A 240 7.28 -3.60 -12.16
CA PHE A 240 7.95 -4.82 -12.60
C PHE A 240 8.55 -4.67 -14.01
N PHE A 241 7.76 -4.20 -14.97
CA PHE A 241 8.19 -4.05 -16.36
C PHE A 241 9.32 -3.03 -16.51
N GLN A 242 9.29 -1.94 -15.72
CA GLN A 242 10.39 -0.97 -15.68
C GLN A 242 11.68 -1.56 -15.15
N GLN A 243 11.61 -2.35 -14.07
CA GLN A 243 12.79 -2.99 -13.47
C GLN A 243 13.45 -4.01 -14.42
N GLN A 244 12.63 -4.71 -15.22
CA GLN A 244 13.09 -5.74 -16.15
C GLN A 244 13.39 -5.23 -17.56
N GLU A 245 13.31 -3.91 -17.80
CA GLU A 245 13.44 -3.30 -19.12
C GLU A 245 12.52 -3.95 -20.18
N ALA A 246 11.35 -4.43 -19.76
CA ALA A 246 10.44 -5.25 -20.56
C ALA A 246 9.48 -4.44 -21.47
N GLY A 247 9.61 -3.11 -21.46
CA GLY A 247 8.72 -2.21 -22.21
C GLY A 247 7.54 -1.72 -21.37
N SER A 248 6.42 -1.40 -22.04
CA SER A 248 5.18 -0.98 -21.39
C SER A 248 4.34 -2.19 -21.00
N ALA A 249 3.81 -2.20 -19.78
CA ALA A 249 2.85 -3.20 -19.35
C ALA A 249 1.49 -2.98 -20.06
N PRO A 250 0.67 -4.04 -20.23
CA PRO A 250 -0.71 -3.90 -20.63
C PRO A 250 -1.51 -3.04 -19.64
N ASP A 251 -2.50 -2.31 -20.15
CA ASP A 251 -3.38 -1.44 -19.35
C ASP A 251 -4.63 -2.20 -18.92
N LEU A 252 -4.69 -2.58 -17.65
CA LEU A 252 -5.76 -3.35 -17.05
C LEU A 252 -7.11 -2.61 -17.10
N GLY A 253 -7.09 -1.28 -16.99
CA GLY A 253 -8.31 -0.45 -17.00
C GLY A 253 -9.00 -0.38 -18.37
N THR A 254 -8.42 -0.97 -19.42
CA THR A 254 -9.05 -1.03 -20.74
C THR A 254 -10.03 -2.19 -20.92
N VAL A 255 -10.01 -3.16 -20.00
CA VAL A 255 -10.81 -4.39 -20.09
C VAL A 255 -11.65 -4.60 -18.83
N LEU A 256 -11.11 -4.30 -17.66
CA LEU A 256 -11.75 -4.54 -16.38
C LEU A 256 -12.78 -3.43 -16.04
N ASP A 257 -13.94 -3.84 -15.55
CA ASP A 257 -15.05 -3.00 -15.04
C ASP A 257 -15.33 -3.47 -13.60
N GLY A 258 -14.68 -2.82 -12.64
CA GLY A 258 -14.64 -3.28 -11.24
C GLY A 258 -15.98 -3.15 -10.53
N ASP A 259 -16.80 -2.16 -10.87
CA ASP A 259 -18.07 -1.89 -10.21
C ASP A 259 -19.31 -2.42 -10.98
N GLY A 260 -19.10 -2.89 -12.21
CA GLY A 260 -20.07 -3.59 -13.02
C GLY A 260 -21.13 -2.69 -13.64
N ASP A 261 -20.82 -1.42 -13.90
CA ASP A 261 -21.75 -0.46 -14.48
C ASP A 261 -21.80 -0.46 -16.01
N GLY A 262 -20.87 -1.18 -16.66
CA GLY A 262 -20.72 -1.28 -18.11
C GLY A 262 -19.71 -0.32 -18.72
N VAL A 263 -18.91 0.40 -17.90
CA VAL A 263 -17.81 1.27 -18.30
C VAL A 263 -16.51 0.73 -17.70
N VAL A 264 -15.51 0.48 -18.55
CA VAL A 264 -14.21 -0.03 -18.07
C VAL A 264 -13.49 1.03 -17.24
N ASP A 265 -12.80 0.62 -16.16
CA ASP A 265 -12.19 1.47 -15.14
C ASP A 265 -11.32 2.62 -15.70
N GLY A 266 -10.59 2.37 -16.80
CA GLY A 266 -9.71 3.36 -17.42
C GLY A 266 -10.45 4.46 -18.19
N SER A 267 -11.74 4.24 -18.48
CA SER A 267 -12.65 5.21 -19.09
C SER A 267 -13.77 5.65 -18.13
N ASP A 268 -13.79 5.08 -16.93
CA ASP A 268 -14.79 5.35 -15.91
C ASP A 268 -14.35 6.54 -15.04
N ASN A 269 -15.23 7.53 -14.91
CA ASN A 269 -15.00 8.65 -14.01
C ASN A 269 -15.30 8.32 -12.54
N CYS A 270 -15.80 7.13 -12.24
CA CYS A 270 -15.98 6.56 -10.90
C CYS A 270 -15.68 5.05 -10.84
N PRO A 271 -14.43 4.59 -11.04
CA PRO A 271 -14.07 3.16 -11.18
C PRO A 271 -14.44 2.19 -10.04
N GLU A 272 -14.97 2.71 -8.92
CA GLU A 272 -15.36 1.93 -7.74
C GLU A 272 -16.86 2.11 -7.40
N VAL A 273 -17.61 2.94 -8.14
CA VAL A 273 -18.99 3.31 -7.84
C VAL A 273 -19.85 3.40 -9.11
N ALA A 274 -20.66 2.35 -9.31
CA ALA A 274 -21.40 2.15 -10.54
C ALA A 274 -22.23 3.36 -11.00
N ASN A 275 -21.92 3.89 -12.17
CA ASN A 275 -22.53 5.06 -12.78
C ASN A 275 -22.48 5.07 -14.32
N ALA A 276 -23.19 4.13 -14.94
CA ALA A 276 -23.21 3.92 -16.40
C ALA A 276 -23.51 5.16 -17.28
N ASP A 277 -24.05 6.25 -16.71
CA ASP A 277 -24.30 7.50 -17.41
C ASP A 277 -23.11 8.47 -17.43
N GLN A 278 -22.05 8.17 -16.66
CA GLN A 278 -20.77 8.87 -16.59
C GLN A 278 -20.96 10.38 -16.38
N ASN A 279 -22.00 10.77 -15.64
CA ASN A 279 -22.33 12.18 -15.46
C ASN A 279 -21.27 12.86 -14.60
N ASP A 280 -20.57 13.83 -15.18
CA ASP A 280 -19.59 14.70 -14.51
C ASP A 280 -20.10 16.14 -14.71
N SER A 281 -20.74 16.69 -13.68
CA SER A 281 -21.41 17.99 -13.78
C SER A 281 -20.44 19.17 -13.77
N ASN A 282 -19.18 18.97 -13.37
CA ASN A 282 -18.15 20.01 -13.25
C ASN A 282 -16.98 19.84 -14.23
N ASP A 283 -17.02 18.83 -15.10
CA ASP A 283 -16.05 18.50 -16.15
C ASP A 283 -14.61 18.34 -15.61
N ASP A 284 -14.44 17.78 -14.40
CA ASP A 284 -13.12 17.58 -13.78
C ASP A 284 -12.52 16.18 -14.00
N GLY A 285 -13.27 15.29 -14.65
CA GLY A 285 -12.90 13.91 -14.92
C GLY A 285 -13.28 12.92 -13.82
N VAL A 286 -13.96 13.37 -12.75
CA VAL A 286 -14.52 12.54 -11.68
C VAL A 286 -16.05 12.59 -11.75
N GLY A 287 -16.71 11.45 -11.70
CA GLY A 287 -18.16 11.37 -11.87
C GLY A 287 -18.92 11.80 -10.63
N ASP A 288 -20.11 12.36 -10.84
CA ASP A 288 -21.02 12.77 -9.77
C ASP A 288 -21.36 11.60 -8.83
N ALA A 289 -21.36 10.36 -9.32
CA ALA A 289 -21.81 9.19 -8.57
C ALA A 289 -20.87 8.75 -7.43
N CYS A 290 -19.56 8.75 -7.67
CA CYS A 290 -18.53 8.57 -6.64
C CYS A 290 -18.40 9.80 -5.73
N LEU A 291 -19.02 10.92 -6.13
CA LEU A 291 -19.27 12.05 -5.23
C LEU A 291 -20.57 11.87 -4.40
N VAL A 292 -21.48 10.91 -4.70
CA VAL A 292 -22.81 10.80 -4.06
C VAL A 292 -23.32 9.41 -3.59
N ALA A 293 -22.57 8.30 -3.63
CA ALA A 293 -22.95 7.05 -2.95
C ALA A 293 -22.05 6.76 -1.72
N PRO A 294 -22.56 6.64 -0.47
CA PRO A 294 -23.94 6.63 0.01
C PRO A 294 -24.37 7.98 0.58
N PHE A 295 -24.71 8.96 -0.26
CA PHE A 295 -25.46 10.15 0.14
C PHE A 295 -26.90 10.08 -0.36
N ARG A 296 -27.75 9.34 0.36
CA ARG A 296 -29.20 9.48 0.17
C ARG A 296 -29.67 10.78 0.84
N GLN A 297 -29.68 11.86 0.05
CA GLN A 297 -30.57 13.01 0.13
C GLN A 297 -30.54 13.86 1.42
N VAL A 298 -29.70 14.91 1.46
CA VAL A 298 -30.10 16.26 1.93
C VAL A 298 -29.30 17.32 1.17
N LEU A 299 -29.95 18.00 0.23
CA LEU A 299 -29.51 19.34 -0.19
C LEU A 299 -29.60 20.26 1.04
N GLY A 300 -28.46 20.63 1.63
CA GLY A 300 -28.37 21.75 2.59
C GLY A 300 -27.87 21.48 4.01
N ALA A 301 -26.86 20.64 4.24
CA ALA A 301 -26.10 20.68 5.49
C ALA A 301 -24.60 20.49 5.21
N SER A 302 -23.79 21.45 5.62
CA SER A 302 -22.36 21.21 5.81
C SER A 302 -22.19 20.08 6.83
N SER A 303 -21.22 19.17 6.67
CA SER A 303 -20.90 18.28 7.77
C SER A 303 -20.37 19.15 8.90
N GLN A 304 -21.17 19.35 9.95
CA GLN A 304 -20.71 19.95 11.20
C GLN A 304 -20.13 18.89 12.13
N LYS A 305 -19.75 17.72 11.65
CA LYS A 305 -19.23 16.63 12.49
C LYS A 305 -17.72 16.54 12.36
N LEU A 306 -17.05 16.46 13.50
CA LEU A 306 -15.59 16.40 13.59
C LEU A 306 -15.18 15.36 14.62
N ASP A 307 -14.39 14.39 14.20
CA ASP A 307 -13.70 13.43 15.05
C ASP A 307 -12.24 13.89 15.19
N VAL A 308 -11.77 14.11 16.42
CA VAL A 308 -10.38 14.51 16.70
C VAL A 308 -9.72 13.41 17.52
N LEU A 309 -8.66 12.81 17.00
CA LEU A 309 -7.83 11.85 17.72
C LEU A 309 -6.51 12.49 18.13
N PHE A 310 -6.27 12.59 19.43
CA PHE A 310 -4.97 12.97 19.98
C PHE A 310 -4.15 11.72 20.27
N VAL A 311 -2.96 11.64 19.68
CA VAL A 311 -1.95 10.62 19.94
C VAL A 311 -0.84 11.30 20.73
N ILE A 312 -0.78 11.03 22.02
CA ILE A 312 0.04 11.79 22.97
C ILE A 312 1.13 10.88 23.52
N ASP A 313 2.36 11.34 23.38
CA ASP A 313 3.50 10.66 23.96
C ASP A 313 3.49 10.73 25.50
N ASP A 314 3.58 9.56 26.12
CA ASP A 314 3.60 9.36 27.57
C ASP A 314 4.96 8.92 28.11
N SER A 315 6.03 9.16 27.35
CA SER A 315 7.42 8.91 27.73
C SER A 315 7.91 9.81 28.87
N GLY A 316 9.10 9.46 29.38
CA GLY A 316 9.73 10.08 30.55
C GLY A 316 9.90 11.60 30.46
N THR A 317 9.96 12.16 29.25
CA THR A 317 10.31 13.55 28.96
C THR A 317 9.11 14.43 28.63
N MET A 318 7.90 13.87 28.51
CA MET A 318 6.73 14.57 27.98
C MET A 318 5.86 15.30 29.02
N ALA A 319 6.29 15.42 30.28
CA ALA A 319 5.46 15.99 31.35
C ALA A 319 5.05 17.45 31.06
N GLU A 320 6.02 18.26 30.65
CA GLU A 320 5.83 19.68 30.36
C GLU A 320 4.96 19.89 29.12
N GLU A 321 5.18 19.11 28.05
CA GLU A 321 4.47 19.14 26.78
C GLU A 321 3.01 18.76 26.95
N GLN A 322 2.70 17.67 27.67
CA GLN A 322 1.32 17.28 27.98
C GLN A 322 0.58 18.41 28.71
N ARG A 323 1.23 19.03 29.70
CA ARG A 323 0.69 20.16 30.44
C ARG A 323 0.49 21.42 29.57
N LEU A 324 1.37 21.66 28.61
CA LEU A 324 1.25 22.76 27.65
C LEU A 324 0.11 22.50 26.65
N LEU A 325 -0.08 21.26 26.22
CA LEU A 325 -1.17 20.85 25.35
C LEU A 325 -2.52 21.10 26.03
N THR A 326 -2.71 20.64 27.27
CA THR A 326 -3.97 20.84 28.02
C THR A 326 -4.27 22.32 28.27
N GLN A 327 -3.25 23.15 28.51
CA GLN A 327 -3.41 24.60 28.64
C GLN A 327 -3.77 25.30 27.31
N THR A 328 -3.36 24.74 26.18
CA THR A 328 -3.58 25.34 24.86
C THR A 328 -4.89 24.88 24.23
N PHE A 329 -5.39 23.71 24.60
CA PHE A 329 -6.64 23.13 24.09
C PHE A 329 -7.85 24.08 24.10
N PRO A 330 -8.09 24.93 25.14
CA PRO A 330 -9.16 25.93 25.09
C PRO A 330 -9.08 26.90 23.90
N THR A 331 -7.87 27.21 23.43
CA THR A 331 -7.63 28.05 22.25
C THR A 331 -8.03 27.33 20.96
N PHE A 332 -7.75 26.03 20.88
CA PHE A 332 -8.20 25.17 19.78
C PHE A 332 -9.72 25.13 19.70
N ILE A 333 -10.40 24.85 20.82
CA ILE A 333 -11.87 24.83 20.90
C ILE A 333 -12.45 26.20 20.53
N THR A 334 -11.87 27.29 21.01
CA THR A 334 -12.31 28.64 20.66
C THR A 334 -12.18 28.90 19.16
N SER A 335 -11.10 28.44 18.54
CA SER A 335 -10.82 28.62 17.11
C SER A 335 -11.72 27.77 16.21
N LEU A 336 -12.18 26.62 16.70
CA LEU A 336 -13.14 25.74 16.01
C LEU A 336 -14.57 26.28 15.97
N ARG A 337 -14.91 27.27 16.79
CA ARG A 337 -16.26 27.86 16.78
C ARG A 337 -16.57 28.45 15.42
N GLN A 338 -17.73 28.09 14.88
CA GLN A 338 -18.25 28.62 13.64
C GLN A 338 -18.59 30.12 13.77
N PRO A 339 -18.81 30.87 12.67
CA PRO A 339 -19.08 32.32 12.74
C PRO A 339 -20.29 32.70 13.60
N ASP A 340 -21.23 31.79 13.80
CA ASP A 340 -22.38 31.91 14.70
C ASP A 340 -22.06 31.60 16.18
N GLY A 341 -20.82 31.22 16.48
CA GLY A 341 -20.31 30.88 17.81
C GLY A 341 -20.53 29.41 18.23
N VAL A 342 -21.16 28.61 17.36
CA VAL A 342 -21.52 27.21 17.63
C VAL A 342 -20.32 26.29 17.34
N LEU A 343 -20.13 25.27 18.17
CA LEU A 343 -19.13 24.23 17.92
C LEU A 343 -19.69 23.16 16.98
N PRO A 344 -18.86 22.51 16.14
CA PRO A 344 -19.25 21.28 15.48
C PRO A 344 -19.66 20.19 16.50
N ASP A 345 -20.34 19.16 16.02
CA ASP A 345 -20.57 17.91 16.73
C ASP A 345 -19.24 17.17 16.88
N LEU A 346 -18.66 17.22 18.08
CA LEU A 346 -17.31 16.79 18.37
C LEU A 346 -17.29 15.40 18.99
N HIS A 347 -16.48 14.52 18.41
CA HIS A 347 -15.92 13.37 19.11
C HIS A 347 -14.43 13.62 19.34
N VAL A 348 -13.94 13.46 20.57
CA VAL A 348 -12.51 13.64 20.89
C VAL A 348 -11.97 12.38 21.57
N GLY A 349 -11.06 11.69 20.88
CA GLY A 349 -10.34 10.53 21.38
C GLY A 349 -8.94 10.91 21.84
N VAL A 350 -8.42 10.22 22.85
CA VAL A 350 -7.03 10.30 23.27
C VAL A 350 -6.47 8.89 23.33
N ILE A 351 -5.26 8.69 22.81
CA ILE A 351 -4.46 7.47 22.98
C ILE A 351 -2.99 7.84 23.21
N SER A 352 -2.25 7.00 23.91
CA SER A 352 -0.81 7.15 24.07
C SER A 352 -0.01 6.57 22.90
N THR A 353 1.26 6.96 22.78
CA THR A 353 2.23 6.33 21.86
C THR A 353 2.67 4.93 22.31
N ASN A 354 2.29 4.53 23.53
CA ASN A 354 2.62 3.23 24.09
C ASN A 354 1.56 2.19 23.69
N VAL A 355 1.86 1.46 22.60
CA VAL A 355 1.03 0.33 22.13
C VAL A 355 0.95 -0.80 23.16
N GLY A 356 2.02 -1.00 23.93
CA GLY A 356 2.23 -2.16 24.80
C GLY A 356 2.87 -3.34 24.05
N GLY A 357 3.33 -4.35 24.80
CA GLY A 357 4.03 -5.51 24.22
C GLY A 357 3.95 -6.79 25.05
N ASN A 358 4.44 -7.90 24.47
CA ASN A 358 4.63 -9.18 25.15
C ASN A 358 5.67 -9.06 26.28
N ALA A 359 5.66 -9.98 27.25
CA ALA A 359 6.47 -9.94 28.47
C ALA A 359 8.00 -9.79 28.28
N ASP A 360 8.52 -9.97 27.06
CA ASP A 360 9.94 -9.88 26.70
C ASP A 360 10.32 -8.57 25.95
N ASN A 361 9.40 -7.60 25.83
CA ASN A 361 9.62 -6.27 25.24
C ASN A 361 9.89 -5.21 26.34
N PRO A 362 10.84 -4.25 26.21
CA PRO A 362 10.96 -3.11 27.12
C PRO A 362 9.67 -2.26 27.24
N CYS A 363 8.77 -2.34 26.27
CA CYS A 363 7.42 -1.77 26.29
C CYS A 363 6.36 -2.73 26.84
N ALA A 364 6.74 -3.78 27.58
CA ALA A 364 5.80 -4.71 28.18
C ALA A 364 5.06 -4.06 29.37
N GLY A 365 3.72 -3.99 29.27
CA GLY A 365 2.85 -3.42 30.30
C GLY A 365 2.46 -1.95 30.04
N ASP A 366 1.34 -1.55 30.66
CA ASP A 366 0.73 -0.21 30.65
C ASP A 366 0.37 0.44 29.30
N GLY A 367 0.66 -0.23 28.18
CA GLY A 367 0.22 0.21 26.86
C GLY A 367 -1.29 0.09 26.64
N ASP A 368 -1.76 0.84 25.65
CA ASP A 368 -3.20 1.04 25.42
C ASP A 368 -3.85 -0.10 24.64
N ALA A 369 -3.07 -0.88 23.87
CA ALA A 369 -3.59 -1.90 22.95
C ALA A 369 -4.71 -1.36 22.04
N GLY A 370 -4.57 -0.11 21.57
CA GLY A 370 -5.56 0.57 20.75
C GLY A 370 -6.79 1.06 21.51
N ASN A 371 -6.84 0.99 22.84
CA ASN A 371 -7.98 1.46 23.61
C ASN A 371 -7.89 2.96 23.87
N LEU A 372 -8.88 3.74 23.44
CA LEU A 372 -8.91 5.17 23.77
C LEU A 372 -9.10 5.38 25.28
N ILE A 373 -8.51 6.47 25.79
CA ILE A 373 -8.44 6.82 27.21
C ILE A 373 -9.73 7.50 27.67
N ASN A 374 -10.33 6.99 28.73
CA ASN A 374 -11.51 7.58 29.36
C ASN A 374 -11.42 7.74 30.89
N ALA A 375 -10.26 7.46 31.46
CA ALA A 375 -10.03 7.61 32.89
C ALA A 375 -8.71 8.36 33.12
N PRO A 376 -8.63 9.16 34.19
CA PRO A 376 -7.39 9.85 34.53
C PRO A 376 -6.29 8.85 34.86
N ARG A 377 -5.10 9.05 34.27
CA ARG A 377 -3.91 8.24 34.53
C ARG A 377 -2.96 8.86 35.56
N VAL A 378 -3.06 10.18 35.74
CA VAL A 378 -2.40 10.91 36.82
C VAL A 378 -3.37 11.18 37.96
N ALA A 379 -2.83 11.43 39.16
CA ALA A 379 -3.63 11.68 40.36
C ALA A 379 -4.26 13.09 40.36
N ILE A 380 -5.23 13.29 39.47
CA ILE A 380 -6.04 14.50 39.34
C ILE A 380 -7.49 14.20 39.78
N ASP A 381 -8.10 15.13 40.51
CA ASP A 381 -9.50 15.01 40.95
C ASP A 381 -10.42 15.44 39.81
N CYS A 382 -10.62 14.53 38.85
CA CYS A 382 -11.52 14.72 37.71
C CYS A 382 -12.19 13.40 37.31
N GLN A 383 -13.26 13.52 36.54
CA GLN A 383 -13.94 12.39 35.93
C GLN A 383 -13.78 12.47 34.41
N GLY A 384 -13.37 11.36 33.80
CA GLY A 384 -13.33 11.24 32.35
C GLY A 384 -14.73 10.98 31.75
N PRO A 385 -14.82 10.86 30.41
CA PRO A 385 -16.06 10.51 29.74
C PRO A 385 -16.53 9.10 30.10
N SER A 386 -17.83 8.86 29.94
CA SER A 386 -18.44 7.55 30.21
C SER A 386 -18.14 6.51 29.12
N ASP A 387 -17.90 6.94 27.88
CA ASP A 387 -17.39 6.10 26.80
C ASP A 387 -15.87 6.28 26.65
N ARG A 388 -15.23 5.56 25.70
CA ARG A 388 -13.77 5.64 25.47
C ARG A 388 -13.31 6.94 24.79
N TRP A 389 -14.22 7.83 24.44
CA TRP A 389 -13.95 9.13 23.83
C TRP A 389 -14.94 10.15 24.39
N ILE A 390 -14.62 11.43 24.26
CA ILE A 390 -15.52 12.52 24.61
C ILE A 390 -16.50 12.72 23.46
N ALA A 391 -17.79 12.74 23.76
CA ALA A 391 -18.83 13.20 22.85
C ALA A 391 -19.38 14.53 23.36
N ASP A 392 -19.33 15.56 22.52
CA ASP A 392 -19.96 16.86 22.74
C ASP A 392 -20.69 17.23 21.45
N VAL A 393 -21.99 16.94 21.38
CA VAL A 393 -22.78 17.06 20.14
C VAL A 393 -24.05 17.89 20.36
N SER A 394 -24.58 18.49 19.30
CA SER A 394 -25.84 19.24 19.35
C SER A 394 -27.01 18.36 19.80
N ASP A 395 -27.82 18.85 20.73
CA ASP A 395 -29.07 18.19 21.13
C ASP A 395 -30.30 18.60 20.28
N GLY A 396 -30.08 19.47 19.28
CA GLY A 396 -31.13 20.00 18.41
C GLY A 396 -32.04 21.07 19.04
N THR A 397 -31.81 21.43 20.31
CA THR A 397 -32.58 22.44 21.07
C THR A 397 -31.79 23.71 21.37
N GLY A 398 -30.55 23.78 20.87
CA GLY A 398 -29.58 24.84 21.19
C GLY A 398 -28.69 24.52 22.39
N GLY A 399 -28.83 23.33 22.98
CA GLY A 399 -27.95 22.77 23.98
C GLY A 399 -26.99 21.73 23.40
N ARG A 400 -26.27 21.04 24.28
CA ARG A 400 -25.29 19.99 23.92
C ARG A 400 -25.64 18.72 24.69
N ALA A 401 -25.60 17.59 23.99
CA ALA A 401 -25.62 16.26 24.58
C ALA A 401 -24.18 15.81 24.77
N THR A 402 -23.81 15.52 26.02
CA THR A 402 -22.44 15.18 26.42
C THR A 402 -22.40 13.83 27.12
N ASN A 403 -21.26 13.13 27.02
CA ASN A 403 -21.04 11.86 27.72
C ASN A 403 -20.10 11.98 28.94
N TYR A 404 -19.82 13.21 29.39
CA TYR A 404 -19.06 13.54 30.58
C TYR A 404 -19.93 14.29 31.60
N ASP A 405 -19.43 14.43 32.84
CA ASP A 405 -20.18 15.11 33.91
C ASP A 405 -20.55 16.53 33.49
N GLY A 406 -21.85 16.87 33.56
CA GLY A 406 -22.34 18.21 33.25
C GLY A 406 -21.85 19.30 34.21
N ALA A 407 -21.18 18.92 35.31
CA ALA A 407 -20.44 19.84 36.17
C ALA A 407 -19.05 20.21 35.62
N GLN A 408 -18.49 19.43 34.69
CA GLN A 408 -17.21 19.68 34.02
C GLN A 408 -17.41 20.30 32.64
N THR A 409 -16.43 21.07 32.17
CA THR A 409 -16.38 21.53 30.78
C THR A 409 -15.72 20.48 29.86
N LEU A 410 -15.85 20.67 28.54
CA LEU A 410 -15.14 19.88 27.53
C LEU A 410 -13.63 19.95 27.76
N GLU A 411 -13.10 21.15 28.05
CA GLU A 411 -11.68 21.37 28.27
C GLU A 411 -11.17 20.70 29.55
N GLU A 412 -11.96 20.73 30.63
CA GLU A 412 -11.64 20.03 31.89
C GLU A 412 -11.67 18.50 31.69
N THR A 413 -12.62 18.00 30.91
CA THR A 413 -12.73 16.57 30.57
C THR A 413 -11.56 16.12 29.69
N PHE A 414 -11.18 16.91 28.69
CA PHE A 414 -10.02 16.64 27.85
C PHE A 414 -8.74 16.61 28.68
N ALA A 415 -8.51 17.63 29.54
CA ALA A 415 -7.35 17.66 30.41
C ALA A 415 -7.27 16.43 31.34
N CYS A 416 -8.42 15.89 31.76
CA CYS A 416 -8.51 14.70 32.60
C CYS A 416 -7.92 13.45 31.92
N ILE A 417 -8.06 13.31 30.60
CA ILE A 417 -7.64 12.12 29.85
C ILE A 417 -6.41 12.34 28.98
N ALA A 418 -5.94 13.59 28.83
CA ALA A 418 -4.77 13.95 28.03
C ALA A 418 -3.47 14.06 28.84
N GLU A 419 -3.54 14.20 30.18
CA GLU A 419 -2.37 14.05 31.07
C GLU A 419 -2.18 12.56 31.41
N LEU A 420 -1.42 11.87 30.56
CA LEU A 420 -1.24 10.43 30.60
C LEU A 420 -0.22 9.99 31.65
N GLY A 421 0.69 10.90 32.02
CA GLY A 421 1.86 10.61 32.83
C GLY A 421 3.09 10.34 31.97
N ILE A 422 4.17 9.90 32.61
CA ILE A 422 5.51 9.78 31.99
C ILE A 422 6.12 8.37 32.16
N ASN A 423 5.27 7.36 32.33
CA ASN A 423 5.71 5.97 32.54
C ASN A 423 5.65 5.14 31.26
N GLY A 424 5.38 5.79 30.11
CA GLY A 424 5.33 5.19 28.80
C GLY A 424 6.66 4.57 28.37
N CYS A 425 6.59 3.73 27.34
CA CYS A 425 7.77 3.11 26.78
C CYS A 425 8.56 4.13 25.96
N GLY A 426 9.86 4.32 26.21
CA GLY A 426 10.73 5.18 25.40
C GLY A 426 11.02 4.68 23.98
N PHE A 427 10.16 3.83 23.40
CA PHE A 427 10.16 3.48 21.98
C PHE A 427 8.78 3.90 21.46
N GLU A 428 8.69 5.15 21.01
CA GLU A 428 7.41 5.78 20.70
C GLU A 428 6.78 5.20 19.44
N GLN A 429 5.51 4.78 19.51
CA GLN A 429 4.81 4.15 18.38
C GLN A 429 3.54 4.92 18.00
N PRO A 430 3.64 6.24 17.71
CA PRO A 430 2.46 7.05 17.38
C PRO A 430 1.67 6.51 16.18
N LEU A 431 2.33 6.02 15.14
CA LEU A 431 1.65 5.55 13.93
C LEU A 431 0.89 4.23 14.16
N GLU A 432 1.48 3.30 14.89
CA GLU A 432 0.82 2.03 15.24
C GLU A 432 -0.29 2.22 16.28
N SER A 433 -0.06 3.04 17.32
CA SER A 433 -1.11 3.40 18.28
C SER A 433 -2.33 4.01 17.60
N LEU A 434 -2.10 4.96 16.69
CA LEU A 434 -3.12 5.57 15.84
C LEU A 434 -3.90 4.52 15.04
N ARG A 435 -3.19 3.63 14.33
CA ARG A 435 -3.81 2.58 13.50
C ARG A 435 -4.67 1.64 14.34
N LEU A 436 -4.15 1.19 15.48
CA LEU A 436 -4.85 0.32 16.41
C LEU A 436 -6.07 1.01 17.03
N ALA A 437 -5.97 2.28 17.41
CA ALA A 437 -7.09 3.04 17.95
C ALA A 437 -8.28 3.09 16.99
N LEU A 438 -8.01 3.38 15.72
CA LEU A 438 -9.04 3.55 14.70
C LEU A 438 -9.65 2.23 14.23
N ALA A 439 -8.92 1.11 14.36
CA ALA A 439 -9.40 -0.23 14.03
C ALA A 439 -10.04 -0.98 15.22
N ASN A 440 -9.89 -0.50 16.45
CA ASN A 440 -10.30 -1.25 17.63
C ASN A 440 -11.84 -1.23 17.83
N PRO A 441 -12.51 -2.40 17.87
CA PRO A 441 -13.96 -2.49 18.07
C PRO A 441 -14.42 -1.95 19.43
N ASP A 442 -13.56 -1.86 20.44
CA ASP A 442 -13.89 -1.26 21.74
C ASP A 442 -14.07 0.27 21.65
N ASN A 443 -13.61 0.89 20.56
CA ASN A 443 -13.80 2.31 20.26
C ASN A 443 -14.98 2.55 19.30
N LEU A 444 -15.84 1.54 19.08
CA LEU A 444 -16.97 1.62 18.16
C LEU A 444 -17.86 2.83 18.49
N GLY A 445 -18.03 3.71 17.50
CA GLY A 445 -18.82 4.94 17.64
C GLY A 445 -17.98 6.20 17.79
N PHE A 446 -16.66 6.09 18.00
CA PHE A 446 -15.76 7.24 17.88
C PHE A 446 -15.72 7.78 16.45
N LEU A 447 -15.30 6.94 15.49
CA LEU A 447 -15.16 7.32 14.09
C LEU A 447 -16.52 7.32 13.38
N ARG A 448 -16.91 8.45 12.79
CA ARG A 448 -18.18 8.63 12.06
C ARG A 448 -17.92 8.87 10.58
N ASP A 449 -18.55 8.09 9.71
CA ASP A 449 -18.33 8.14 8.24
C ASP A 449 -18.60 9.53 7.65
N ASP A 450 -19.53 10.28 8.23
CA ASP A 450 -19.93 11.63 7.79
C ASP A 450 -19.24 12.78 8.57
N ALA A 451 -18.25 12.48 9.43
CA ALA A 451 -17.41 13.48 10.10
C ALA A 451 -16.02 13.67 9.44
N LEU A 452 -15.45 14.88 9.52
CA LEU A 452 -14.01 15.07 9.29
C LEU A 452 -13.23 14.31 10.35
N LEU A 453 -12.07 13.75 9.98
CA LEU A 453 -11.12 13.18 10.93
C LEU A 453 -9.91 14.12 11.04
N ALA A 454 -9.63 14.59 12.25
CA ALA A 454 -8.40 15.28 12.59
C ALA A 454 -7.53 14.40 13.47
N VAL A 455 -6.28 14.16 13.09
CA VAL A 455 -5.31 13.43 13.91
C VAL A 455 -4.24 14.40 14.39
N VAL A 456 -4.01 14.44 15.69
CA VAL A 456 -3.03 15.30 16.34
C VAL A 456 -2.01 14.44 17.06
N ILE A 457 -0.79 14.35 16.52
CA ILE A 457 0.32 13.61 17.13
C ILE A 457 1.19 14.59 17.91
N VAL A 458 1.54 14.25 19.14
CA VAL A 458 2.41 15.05 20.02
C VAL A 458 3.46 14.13 20.63
N THR A 459 4.74 14.35 20.28
CA THR A 459 5.87 13.50 20.72
C THR A 459 7.18 14.28 20.66
N ASP A 460 8.16 13.91 21.49
CA ASP A 460 9.52 14.45 21.43
C ASP A 460 10.53 13.52 20.73
N GLU A 461 10.10 12.34 20.27
CA GLU A 461 10.87 11.43 19.44
C GLU A 461 10.26 11.21 18.03
N ASP A 462 11.01 10.51 17.18
CA ASP A 462 10.50 10.04 15.87
C ASP A 462 9.71 8.74 16.03
N ASP A 463 8.91 8.40 15.02
CA ASP A 463 8.13 7.16 15.04
C ASP A 463 9.04 5.92 15.11
N CYS A 464 8.69 5.01 16.00
CA CYS A 464 9.30 3.71 16.22
C CYS A 464 8.27 2.58 16.12
N SER A 465 7.20 2.76 15.34
CA SER A 465 6.18 1.75 15.12
C SER A 465 6.79 0.50 14.48
N VAL A 466 6.90 -0.56 15.28
CA VAL A 466 7.53 -1.84 14.91
C VAL A 466 6.44 -2.82 14.52
N ASP A 467 6.69 -3.60 13.46
CA ASP A 467 5.78 -4.64 13.02
C ASP A 467 5.57 -5.68 14.15
N PRO A 468 4.33 -5.95 14.57
CA PRO A 468 4.08 -6.84 15.70
C PRO A 468 4.38 -8.33 15.41
N VAL A 469 4.49 -8.73 14.14
CA VAL A 469 4.74 -10.11 13.70
C VAL A 469 6.21 -10.31 13.35
N GLU A 470 6.78 -9.44 12.52
CA GLU A 470 8.16 -9.53 12.03
C GLU A 470 9.16 -8.85 12.96
N GLY A 471 8.71 -7.86 13.73
CA GLY A 471 9.53 -7.01 14.59
C GLY A 471 9.87 -7.58 15.97
N ALA A 472 9.50 -8.82 16.28
CA ALA A 472 9.78 -9.43 17.60
C ALA A 472 11.28 -9.43 17.96
N GLY A 473 12.16 -9.51 16.96
CA GLY A 473 13.62 -9.43 17.14
C GLY A 473 14.13 -8.04 17.52
N PHE A 474 13.37 -6.97 17.26
CA PHE A 474 13.79 -5.58 17.44
C PHE A 474 14.10 -5.23 18.90
N TYR A 475 13.44 -5.91 19.85
CA TYR A 475 13.55 -5.64 21.28
C TYR A 475 14.53 -6.55 22.01
N VAL A 476 15.20 -7.47 21.29
CA VAL A 476 16.16 -8.39 21.90
C VAL A 476 17.33 -7.59 22.47
N ASN A 477 17.62 -7.81 23.75
CA ASN A 477 18.82 -7.32 24.40
C ASN A 477 19.99 -8.26 24.06
N GLU A 478 20.89 -7.80 23.20
CA GLU A 478 22.09 -8.56 22.78
C GLU A 478 23.27 -8.23 23.70
N ALA A 479 24.00 -9.26 24.15
CA ALA A 479 25.28 -9.06 24.82
C ALA A 479 26.35 -8.79 23.75
N CYS A 480 26.94 -7.60 23.77
CA CYS A 480 27.84 -7.13 22.72
C CYS A 480 29.25 -6.87 23.24
N ASP A 481 30.26 -7.25 22.45
CA ASP A 481 31.66 -6.89 22.75
C ASP A 481 31.96 -5.41 22.41
N ASP A 482 31.25 -4.85 21.41
CA ASP A 482 31.32 -3.43 21.02
C ASP A 482 29.97 -2.97 20.43
N TYR A 483 29.30 -2.03 21.11
CA TYR A 483 27.98 -1.52 20.70
C TYR A 483 28.04 -0.56 19.50
N LEU A 484 29.22 -0.04 19.15
CA LEU A 484 29.41 0.85 18.00
C LEU A 484 29.71 0.08 16.70
N ASP A 485 30.10 -1.19 16.79
CA ASP A 485 30.43 -2.04 15.64
C ASP A 485 29.21 -2.90 15.23
N PRO A 486 28.58 -2.65 14.06
CA PRO A 486 27.46 -3.45 13.58
C PRO A 486 27.82 -4.93 13.33
N ALA A 487 29.09 -5.26 13.09
CA ALA A 487 29.50 -6.65 12.91
C ALA A 487 29.55 -7.42 14.25
N SER A 488 29.83 -6.71 15.35
CA SER A 488 29.86 -7.25 16.72
C SER A 488 28.48 -7.22 17.37
N CYS A 489 27.70 -6.17 17.10
CA CYS A 489 26.43 -5.88 17.73
C CYS A 489 25.39 -5.49 16.67
N PRO A 490 24.76 -6.46 15.98
CA PRO A 490 23.84 -6.17 14.88
C PRO A 490 22.71 -5.22 15.27
N LEU A 491 22.12 -5.35 16.47
CA LEU A 491 21.04 -4.48 16.93
C LEU A 491 21.51 -3.24 17.71
N GLY A 492 22.78 -3.14 18.08
CA GLY A 492 23.27 -2.05 18.93
C GLY A 492 22.67 -2.09 20.33
N SER A 493 22.79 -0.99 21.09
CA SER A 493 22.19 -0.92 22.43
C SER A 493 20.67 -0.90 22.36
N LEU A 494 20.01 -1.63 23.28
CA LEU A 494 18.55 -1.57 23.43
C LEU A 494 18.14 -0.18 23.94
N SER A 495 17.90 0.73 22.99
CA SER A 495 17.59 2.14 23.21
C SER A 495 16.80 2.70 22.02
N SER A 496 16.12 3.82 22.21
CA SER A 496 15.35 4.53 21.17
C SER A 496 16.18 4.89 19.94
N PHE A 497 17.52 4.90 20.04
CA PHE A 497 18.38 5.06 18.88
C PHE A 497 18.16 3.99 17.79
N ARG A 498 17.67 2.79 18.16
CA ARG A 498 17.29 1.75 17.19
C ARG A 498 16.19 2.24 16.24
N CYS A 499 15.29 3.12 16.70
CA CYS A 499 14.25 3.72 15.88
C CYS A 499 14.85 4.49 14.70
N PHE A 500 15.89 5.28 14.95
CA PHE A 500 16.65 5.96 13.90
C PHE A 500 17.48 4.98 13.06
N GLU A 501 18.21 4.06 13.69
CA GLU A 501 19.11 3.15 12.99
C GLU A 501 18.40 2.26 11.96
N PHE A 502 17.24 1.73 12.33
CA PHE A 502 16.49 0.80 11.50
C PHE A 502 15.32 1.47 10.77
N GLY A 503 14.80 2.60 11.26
CA GLY A 503 13.69 3.32 10.64
C GLY A 503 14.12 4.41 9.67
N VAL A 504 15.36 4.91 9.76
CA VAL A 504 15.86 6.02 8.93
C VAL A 504 17.11 5.59 8.17
N ARG A 505 17.20 6.04 6.92
CA ARG A 505 18.41 5.91 6.09
C ARG A 505 18.91 7.29 5.73
N CYS A 506 20.17 7.59 6.08
CA CYS A 506 20.85 8.81 5.65
C CYS A 506 22.11 8.49 4.83
N ALA A 507 22.44 9.24 3.78
CA ALA A 507 23.68 9.03 3.02
C ALA A 507 24.92 9.62 3.72
N PRO A 508 26.09 8.92 3.77
CA PRO A 508 26.25 7.48 3.52
C PRO A 508 25.55 6.64 4.60
N ASP A 509 24.94 5.50 4.24
CA ASP A 509 24.12 4.66 5.13
C ASP A 509 24.99 3.95 6.18
N GLN A 510 25.32 4.70 7.23
CA GLN A 510 26.16 4.30 8.36
C GLN A 510 25.53 4.86 9.64
N PRO A 511 24.38 4.34 10.08
CA PRO A 511 23.54 4.97 11.10
C PRO A 511 24.29 5.28 12.41
N ARG A 512 25.27 4.46 12.79
CA ARG A 512 26.11 4.66 14.00
C ARG A 512 27.32 5.58 13.82
N SER A 513 27.63 6.04 12.62
CA SER A 513 28.80 6.91 12.42
C SER A 513 28.51 8.32 12.95
N PHE A 514 29.37 8.81 13.83
CA PHE A 514 29.22 10.13 14.43
C PHE A 514 29.32 11.27 13.42
N GLY A 515 28.52 12.31 13.64
CA GLY A 515 28.50 13.52 12.83
C GLY A 515 27.10 14.00 12.51
N THR A 516 27.03 15.18 11.90
CA THR A 516 25.79 15.78 11.42
C THR A 516 25.55 15.41 9.97
N ARG A 517 24.31 15.04 9.66
CA ARG A 517 23.83 14.70 8.32
C ARG A 517 22.89 15.78 7.81
N SER A 518 22.87 15.96 6.49
CA SER A 518 21.91 16.85 5.86
C SER A 518 20.55 16.16 5.81
N LEU A 519 19.47 16.89 6.11
CA LEU A 519 18.11 16.38 5.96
C LEU A 519 17.84 15.87 4.54
N ALA A 520 18.37 16.54 3.51
CA ALA A 520 18.22 16.12 2.12
C ALA A 520 18.86 14.77 1.79
N SER A 521 19.71 14.24 2.69
CA SER A 521 20.27 12.89 2.54
C SER A 521 19.58 11.83 3.39
N CYS A 522 18.57 12.20 4.19
CA CYS A 522 17.84 11.35 5.11
C CYS A 522 16.38 11.14 4.68
N ALA A 523 15.87 9.92 4.83
CA ALA A 523 14.47 9.57 4.62
C ALA A 523 14.11 8.33 5.45
N SER A 524 12.82 8.00 5.56
CA SER A 524 12.38 6.71 6.10
C SER A 524 13.05 5.57 5.31
N ARG A 525 13.43 4.50 6.00
CA ARG A 525 14.04 3.34 5.38
C ARG A 525 12.93 2.52 4.67
N PRO A 526 12.95 2.38 3.33
CA PRO A 526 11.86 1.72 2.59
C PRO A 526 11.76 0.21 2.86
N ASN A 527 12.91 -0.43 3.14
CA ASN A 527 13.00 -1.86 3.38
C ASN A 527 13.55 -2.12 4.80
N SER A 528 12.96 -1.49 5.81
CA SER A 528 13.32 -1.80 7.19
C SER A 528 12.87 -3.23 7.52
N PRO A 529 13.72 -4.06 8.15
CA PRO A 529 13.32 -5.40 8.58
C PRO A 529 12.40 -5.40 9.82
N TYR A 530 12.11 -4.23 10.40
CA TYR A 530 11.35 -4.11 11.65
C TYR A 530 10.22 -3.08 11.60
N MET A 531 10.35 -2.02 10.81
CA MET A 531 9.42 -0.88 10.85
C MET A 531 8.74 -0.68 9.49
N PRO A 532 7.40 -0.71 9.43
CA PRO A 532 6.69 -0.40 8.20
C PRO A 532 7.00 1.01 7.69
N VAL A 533 6.88 1.22 6.38
CA VAL A 533 7.04 2.54 5.78
C VAL A 533 5.95 3.49 6.26
N ALA A 534 6.33 4.74 6.52
CA ALA A 534 5.42 5.76 7.06
C ALA A 534 4.23 6.04 6.14
N SER A 535 4.40 5.92 4.82
CA SER A 535 3.34 6.10 3.81
C SER A 535 2.20 5.09 3.96
N GLY A 536 2.49 3.85 4.35
CA GLY A 536 1.45 2.83 4.54
C GLY A 536 0.45 3.21 5.64
N TYR A 537 0.89 3.91 6.68
CA TYR A 537 -0.03 4.45 7.70
C TYR A 537 -0.89 5.59 7.15
N ALA A 538 -0.35 6.44 6.26
CA ALA A 538 -1.12 7.51 5.64
C ALA A 538 -2.22 6.97 4.69
N GLU A 539 -1.91 5.90 3.95
CA GLU A 539 -2.86 5.17 3.11
C GLU A 539 -3.99 4.56 3.95
N VAL A 540 -3.66 3.89 5.05
CA VAL A 540 -4.67 3.38 5.98
C VAL A 540 -5.55 4.53 6.48
N LEU A 541 -4.98 5.65 6.92
CA LEU A 541 -5.77 6.78 7.43
C LEU A 541 -6.72 7.37 6.39
N THR A 542 -6.24 7.56 5.17
CA THR A 542 -7.04 8.16 4.09
C THR A 542 -8.15 7.22 3.62
N SER A 543 -7.94 5.90 3.66
CA SER A 543 -8.98 4.90 3.36
C SER A 543 -10.12 4.84 4.39
N LEU A 544 -9.94 5.41 5.59
CA LEU A 544 -10.98 5.41 6.64
C LEU A 544 -12.17 6.33 6.31
N LYS A 545 -12.04 7.20 5.32
CA LYS A 545 -13.10 8.11 4.88
C LYS A 545 -13.30 7.94 3.38
N GLY A 546 -14.54 8.03 2.92
CA GLY A 546 -14.84 7.97 1.47
C GLY A 546 -14.24 9.12 0.65
N ASP A 547 -13.69 10.16 1.30
CA ASP A 547 -12.92 11.23 0.66
C ASP A 547 -11.64 11.48 1.49
N PRO A 548 -10.44 11.24 0.94
CA PRO A 548 -9.16 11.47 1.61
C PRO A 548 -8.97 12.90 2.12
N SER A 549 -9.57 13.91 1.47
CA SER A 549 -9.49 15.31 1.88
C SER A 549 -10.18 15.59 3.23
N ARG A 550 -10.99 14.63 3.70
CA ARG A 550 -11.67 14.69 4.99
C ARG A 550 -10.79 14.24 6.16
N VAL A 551 -9.53 13.87 5.88
CA VAL A 551 -8.53 13.52 6.88
C VAL A 551 -7.49 14.63 6.96
N LEU A 552 -7.38 15.25 8.13
CA LEU A 552 -6.38 16.26 8.43
C LEU A 552 -5.43 15.73 9.49
N VAL A 553 -4.13 15.84 9.23
CA VAL A 553 -3.10 15.39 10.16
C VAL A 553 -2.26 16.58 10.60
N SER A 554 -2.05 16.68 11.91
CA SER A 554 -1.11 17.61 12.52
C SER A 554 -0.14 16.90 13.42
N VAL A 555 1.14 17.00 13.09
CA VAL A 555 2.24 16.46 13.90
C VAL A 555 2.96 17.61 14.60
N PHE A 556 3.02 17.53 15.92
CA PHE A 556 3.83 18.37 16.79
C PHE A 556 4.98 17.53 17.33
N ALA A 557 6.12 17.63 16.66
CA ALA A 557 7.36 16.94 17.03
C ALA A 557 8.54 17.92 16.93
N ALA A 558 9.73 17.53 17.36
CA ALA A 558 10.90 18.37 17.16
C ALA A 558 11.21 18.54 15.65
N PRO A 559 11.89 19.63 15.24
CA PRO A 559 12.32 19.80 13.86
C PRO A 559 13.13 18.59 13.39
N ASN A 560 12.95 18.18 12.13
CA ASN A 560 13.70 17.08 11.53
C ASN A 560 15.16 17.42 11.20
N GLU A 561 15.62 18.63 11.54
CA GLU A 561 17.02 19.05 11.45
C GLU A 561 17.44 19.91 12.66
N PRO A 562 18.71 19.84 13.08
CA PRO A 562 19.81 19.04 12.52
C PRO A 562 19.75 17.55 12.90
N VAL A 563 20.09 16.67 11.95
CA VAL A 563 20.25 15.22 12.22
C VAL A 563 21.69 14.95 12.67
N THR A 564 21.94 14.83 13.98
CA THR A 564 23.30 14.61 14.51
C THR A 564 23.39 13.34 15.33
N VAL A 565 24.29 12.45 14.91
CA VAL A 565 24.64 11.24 15.67
C VAL A 565 25.89 11.54 16.50
N GLN A 566 25.85 11.23 17.78
CA GLN A 566 26.94 11.49 18.72
C GLN A 566 27.27 10.24 19.54
N GLU A 567 28.50 10.21 20.07
CA GLU A 567 28.90 9.21 21.06
C GLU A 567 28.36 9.59 22.43
N THR A 568 27.74 8.63 23.12
CA THR A 568 27.33 8.76 24.51
C THR A 568 27.80 7.56 25.32
N VAL A 569 27.95 7.75 26.64
CA VAL A 569 28.35 6.69 27.57
C VAL A 569 27.14 6.31 28.40
N THR A 570 26.58 5.13 28.12
CA THR A 570 25.29 4.69 28.66
C THR A 570 25.46 3.45 29.54
N ILE A 571 24.64 3.34 30.59
CA ILE A 571 24.54 2.10 31.37
C ILE A 571 23.65 1.14 30.59
N VAL A 572 24.24 0.10 30.00
CA VAL A 572 23.49 -0.95 29.30
C VAL A 572 23.20 -2.10 30.25
N VAL A 573 21.96 -2.61 30.22
CA VAL A 573 21.53 -3.72 31.07
C VAL A 573 22.31 -4.97 30.71
N GLY A 574 23.07 -5.51 31.67
CA GLY A 574 23.93 -6.68 31.47
C GLY A 574 25.43 -6.35 31.46
N GLU A 575 25.80 -5.06 31.30
CA GLU A 575 27.19 -4.63 31.31
C GLU A 575 27.68 -4.29 32.74
N PRO A 576 28.94 -4.63 33.08
CA PRO A 576 29.51 -4.36 34.39
C PRO A 576 29.88 -2.88 34.60
N ALA A 577 29.92 -2.07 33.53
CA ALA A 577 30.25 -0.65 33.55
C ALA A 577 29.55 0.07 32.38
N PRO A 578 29.40 1.41 32.43
CA PRO A 578 28.90 2.18 31.30
C PRO A 578 29.77 1.98 30.04
N VAL A 579 29.14 1.86 28.88
CA VAL A 579 29.79 1.58 27.59
C VAL A 579 29.50 2.68 26.56
N PRO A 580 30.41 2.95 25.60
CA PRO A 580 30.14 3.84 24.48
C PRO A 580 29.02 3.31 23.59
N THR A 581 28.09 4.19 23.21
CA THR A 581 26.94 3.90 22.34
C THR A 581 26.68 5.08 21.42
N ALA A 582 26.01 4.85 20.29
CA ALA A 582 25.53 5.92 19.42
C ALA A 582 24.16 6.42 19.90
N ALA A 583 23.95 7.72 19.84
CA ALA A 583 22.66 8.35 20.15
C ALA A 583 22.42 9.55 19.23
N LEU A 584 21.15 9.93 19.06
CA LEU A 584 20.80 11.19 18.44
C LEU A 584 21.04 12.35 19.42
N ALA A 585 21.54 13.46 18.90
CA ALA A 585 21.48 14.74 19.60
C ALA A 585 20.10 15.38 19.39
N PRO A 586 19.58 16.15 20.35
CA PRO A 586 18.34 16.89 20.17
C PRO A 586 18.44 17.85 18.98
N SER A 587 17.38 17.93 18.16
CA SER A 587 17.27 18.95 17.12
C SER A 587 16.76 20.27 17.68
N CYS A 588 16.01 20.23 18.78
CA CYS A 588 15.64 21.40 19.56
C CYS A 588 15.71 21.13 21.07
N ALA A 589 16.00 22.17 21.83
CA ALA A 589 16.00 22.14 23.28
C ALA A 589 15.72 23.54 23.85
N THR A 590 14.82 23.60 24.82
CA THR A 590 14.43 24.78 25.59
C THR A 590 14.47 24.45 27.09
N ALA A 591 13.98 25.33 27.96
CA ALA A 591 13.87 24.99 29.39
C ALA A 591 12.65 24.11 29.68
N GLU A 592 11.69 24.07 28.76
CA GLU A 592 10.38 23.42 28.91
C GLU A 592 10.15 22.27 27.94
N ALA A 593 11.06 22.05 26.97
CA ALA A 593 10.93 21.00 25.97
C ALA A 593 12.28 20.63 25.36
N GLN A 594 12.49 19.36 25.07
CA GLN A 594 13.65 18.85 24.33
C GLN A 594 13.16 17.76 23.41
N GLY A 595 13.55 17.77 22.13
CA GLY A 595 13.15 16.69 21.23
C GLY A 595 14.16 16.38 20.14
N TYR A 596 13.94 15.24 19.51
CA TYR A 596 14.85 14.59 18.59
C TYR A 596 14.32 14.63 17.14
N PRO A 597 15.20 14.60 16.12
CA PRO A 597 14.79 14.73 14.72
C PRO A 597 13.69 13.73 14.31
N ALA A 598 12.50 14.25 14.01
CA ALA A 598 11.32 13.46 13.64
C ALA A 598 11.20 13.26 12.11
N ILE A 599 12.00 12.37 11.55
CA ILE A 599 12.14 12.19 10.09
C ILE A 599 10.96 11.39 9.52
N ARG A 600 10.64 10.24 10.12
CA ARG A 600 9.53 9.37 9.66
C ARG A 600 8.19 10.06 9.86
N LEU A 601 8.00 10.72 10.99
CA LEU A 601 6.79 11.51 11.24
C LEU A 601 6.66 12.70 10.29
N ALA A 602 7.77 13.32 9.89
CA ALA A 602 7.72 14.40 8.92
C ALA A 602 7.32 13.91 7.51
N GLU A 603 7.79 12.72 7.14
CA GLU A 603 7.40 12.06 5.88
C GLU A 603 5.93 11.64 5.89
N PHE A 604 5.44 11.09 7.01
CA PHE A 604 4.03 10.77 7.23
C PHE A 604 3.14 12.02 7.09
N ALA A 605 3.44 13.09 7.82
CA ALA A 605 2.63 14.31 7.77
C ALA A 605 2.71 15.00 6.40
N GLY A 606 3.85 14.87 5.70
CA GLY A 606 4.02 15.35 4.34
C GLY A 606 2.98 14.81 3.34
N GLN A 607 2.44 13.61 3.58
CA GLN A 607 1.36 13.03 2.78
C GLN A 607 0.05 13.83 2.89
N PHE A 608 -0.11 14.65 3.92
CA PHE A 608 -1.27 15.49 4.19
C PHE A 608 -1.01 16.99 3.93
N GLY A 609 0.08 17.31 3.23
CA GLY A 609 0.36 18.65 2.70
C GLY A 609 1.36 19.50 3.52
N SER A 610 1.73 19.12 4.73
CA SER A 610 2.80 19.79 5.48
C SER A 610 3.67 18.79 6.26
N PRO A 611 5.00 18.86 6.17
CA PRO A 611 5.89 17.91 6.83
C PRO A 611 5.81 17.99 8.36
N LEU A 612 5.53 19.14 8.97
CA LEU A 612 5.19 19.24 10.41
C LEU A 612 4.21 20.39 10.61
N SER A 613 3.37 20.32 11.65
CA SER A 613 2.41 21.38 12.00
C SER A 613 2.95 22.39 13.02
N GLY A 614 4.03 22.03 13.72
CA GLY A 614 4.73 22.90 14.64
C GLY A 614 5.78 22.12 15.43
N SER A 615 6.68 22.85 16.08
CA SER A 615 7.67 22.26 16.97
C SER A 615 7.17 22.24 18.42
N ILE A 616 7.36 21.13 19.14
CA ILE A 616 7.11 21.08 20.58
C ILE A 616 7.91 22.15 21.35
N CYS A 617 9.10 22.50 20.83
CA CYS A 617 9.97 23.54 21.38
C CYS A 617 9.46 24.98 21.14
N GLU A 618 8.43 25.17 20.31
CA GLU A 618 7.79 26.46 20.03
C GLU A 618 6.39 26.57 20.68
N GLY A 619 5.91 25.48 21.29
CA GLY A 619 4.57 25.36 21.85
C GLY A 619 3.47 25.11 20.80
N PHE A 620 2.27 24.79 21.28
CA PHE A 620 1.19 24.29 20.42
C PHE A 620 0.26 25.36 19.84
N GLY A 621 0.31 26.59 20.36
CA GLY A 621 -0.72 27.61 20.12
C GLY A 621 -0.92 27.97 18.64
N ALA A 622 0.17 28.24 17.92
CA ALA A 622 0.11 28.62 16.52
C ALA A 622 -0.37 27.45 15.63
N GLY A 623 0.19 26.26 15.82
CA GLY A 623 -0.18 25.08 15.04
C GLY A 623 -1.61 24.61 15.30
N LEU A 624 -2.07 24.59 16.56
CA LEU A 624 -3.47 24.24 16.86
C LEU A 624 -4.46 25.28 16.31
N THR A 625 -4.08 26.57 16.30
CA THR A 625 -4.89 27.61 15.66
C THR A 625 -4.97 27.42 14.15
N ALA A 626 -3.85 27.07 13.50
CA ALA A 626 -3.81 26.78 12.08
C ALA A 626 -4.66 25.55 11.72
N LEU A 627 -4.53 24.46 12.49
CA LEU A 627 -5.36 23.26 12.35
C LEU A 627 -6.85 23.60 12.48
N ALA A 628 -7.24 24.32 13.53
CA ALA A 628 -8.63 24.74 13.71
C ALA A 628 -9.14 25.59 12.54
N GLY A 629 -8.28 26.45 11.97
CA GLY A 629 -8.59 27.22 10.76
C GLY A 629 -8.85 26.33 9.54
N GLY A 630 -7.98 25.34 9.29
CA GLY A 630 -8.15 24.36 8.20
C GLY A 630 -9.40 23.50 8.37
N LEU A 631 -9.68 23.04 9.59
CA LEU A 631 -10.90 22.31 9.92
C LEU A 631 -12.14 23.17 9.69
N LYS A 632 -12.12 24.44 10.10
CA LYS A 632 -13.24 25.36 9.89
C LYS A 632 -13.50 25.63 8.40
N ALA A 633 -12.45 25.78 7.59
CA ALA A 633 -12.59 25.94 6.15
C ALA A 633 -13.26 24.70 5.52
N SER A 634 -12.83 23.51 5.95
CA SER A 634 -13.38 22.23 5.50
C SER A 634 -14.83 22.02 5.94
N LEU A 635 -15.17 22.35 7.19
CA LEU A 635 -16.52 22.22 7.77
C LEU A 635 -17.55 23.20 7.19
N THR A 636 -17.11 24.33 6.62
CA THR A 636 -18.02 25.36 6.09
C THR A 636 -18.25 25.26 4.59
N GLY A 637 -17.59 24.31 3.91
CA GLY A 637 -17.75 24.09 2.47
C GLY A 637 -17.52 25.36 1.66
N GLN A 638 -16.59 26.21 2.08
CA GLN A 638 -16.29 27.41 1.31
C GLN A 638 -15.71 27.00 -0.04
N CYS A 639 -16.58 27.00 -1.05
CA CYS A 639 -16.23 27.51 -2.37
C CYS A 639 -15.30 28.71 -2.15
N LEU A 640 -14.10 28.67 -2.72
CA LEU A 640 -13.45 29.89 -3.16
C LEU A 640 -14.37 30.53 -4.22
N ILE A 641 -15.45 31.16 -3.75
CA ILE A 641 -16.13 32.20 -4.50
C ILE A 641 -15.11 33.33 -4.50
N THR A 642 -14.25 33.36 -5.51
CA THR A 642 -13.74 34.62 -6.01
C THR A 642 -14.95 35.39 -6.54
N ALA A 643 -15.66 36.04 -5.61
CA ALA A 643 -16.59 37.08 -5.96
C ALA A 643 -15.79 38.12 -6.76
N PRO A 644 -16.38 38.70 -7.84
CA PRO A 644 -15.66 39.60 -8.71
C PRO A 644 -15.08 40.75 -7.88
N VAL A 645 -13.75 40.84 -7.85
CA VAL A 645 -13.05 41.90 -7.13
C VAL A 645 -13.46 43.21 -7.77
N ASP A 646 -14.14 44.06 -7.00
CA ASP A 646 -14.38 45.45 -7.35
C ASP A 646 -13.03 46.13 -7.66
N ASN A 647 -12.96 46.83 -8.78
CA ASN A 647 -11.77 47.34 -9.44
C ASN A 647 -11.12 48.53 -8.71
N SER A 648 -11.18 48.59 -7.37
CA SER A 648 -10.74 49.76 -6.60
C SER A 648 -9.78 49.49 -5.43
N CYS A 649 -9.25 48.29 -5.26
CA CYS A 649 -8.22 48.05 -4.23
C CYS A 649 -6.81 48.07 -4.83
N VAL A 650 -6.05 49.13 -4.50
CA VAL A 650 -4.62 49.26 -4.75
C VAL A 650 -3.88 48.36 -3.77
N VAL A 651 -3.24 47.30 -4.27
CA VAL A 651 -2.27 46.51 -3.50
C VAL A 651 -0.99 47.32 -3.37
N THR A 652 -0.65 47.74 -2.15
CA THR A 652 0.70 48.22 -1.83
C THR A 652 1.56 47.04 -1.45
N ASP A 653 2.49 46.68 -2.34
CA ASP A 653 3.57 45.75 -2.08
C ASP A 653 4.49 46.33 -1.00
N SER A 654 4.61 45.62 0.13
CA SER A 654 5.52 45.96 1.22
C SER A 654 6.81 45.15 1.18
N THR A 655 7.33 44.82 0.00
CA THR A 655 8.70 44.36 -0.17
C THR A 655 9.57 45.50 -0.69
N GLY A 656 10.03 46.34 0.24
CA GLY A 656 11.14 47.23 -0.04
C GLY A 656 12.42 46.43 -0.23
N ILE A 657 12.83 46.20 -1.48
CA ILE A 657 14.21 46.26 -2.03
C ILE A 657 14.06 46.37 -3.56
N GLY A 658 14.46 47.51 -4.14
CA GLY A 658 14.45 47.79 -5.59
C GLY A 658 15.40 46.86 -6.38
N THR A 659 15.35 46.76 -7.72
CA THR A 659 15.15 47.82 -8.73
C THR A 659 14.73 47.25 -10.10
N GLU A 660 13.79 47.95 -10.76
CA GLU A 660 13.59 48.15 -12.23
C GLU A 660 13.22 46.93 -13.11
N SER A 661 11.95 46.84 -13.59
CA SER A 661 11.45 47.28 -14.93
C SER A 661 11.28 46.05 -15.86
N GLU A 662 10.24 45.79 -16.64
CA GLU A 662 9.20 46.56 -17.35
C GLU A 662 7.87 45.79 -17.38
N THR A 663 6.76 46.53 -17.46
CA THR A 663 5.39 46.05 -17.67
C THR A 663 5.10 45.83 -19.15
N ALA A 664 4.58 44.66 -19.51
CA ALA A 664 3.90 44.44 -20.79
C ALA A 664 2.50 43.88 -20.53
N VAL A 665 1.49 44.75 -20.66
CA VAL A 665 0.06 44.39 -20.63
C VAL A 665 -0.32 43.92 -22.03
N GLN A 666 -0.72 42.67 -22.16
CA GLN A 666 -1.40 42.16 -23.36
C GLN A 666 -2.86 41.88 -23.00
N THR A 667 -3.76 42.72 -23.52
CA THR A 667 -5.21 42.51 -23.50
C THR A 667 -5.58 41.48 -24.57
N LEU A 668 -6.27 40.41 -24.21
CA LEU A 668 -6.98 39.53 -25.15
C LEU A 668 -8.47 39.94 -25.20
N PRO A 669 -9.09 39.97 -26.40
CA PRO A 669 -10.48 40.39 -26.57
C PRO A 669 -11.49 39.26 -26.33
N ASP A 670 -12.63 39.68 -25.77
CA ASP A 670 -13.95 39.05 -25.55
C ASP A 670 -14.15 37.55 -25.79
#